data_AF-A0A0G1PXT2-F1
#
_entry.id   AF-A0A0G1PXT2-F1
#
_cell.length_a   1.000
_cell.length_b   1.000
_cell.length_c   1.000
_cell.angle_alpha   90.00
_cell.angle_beta   90.00
_cell.angle_gamma   90.00
#
_symmetry.space_group_name_H-M   'P 1'
#
loop_
_entity.id
_entity.type
_entity.pdbx_description
1 polymer ?
#
loop_
_entity_poly.entity_id
_entity_poly.type
_entity_poly.pdbx_seq_one_letter_code
_entity_poly.pdbx_strand_id
1 'polypeptide(L)'
;MKFPFQIKKQEAPASVGTQTVPDMSQSPSPAEPKPRIISPSLAVSQGMSVLDVIAPQSIEEDFDYIKINDVYFRTIFVGGYPRFVAPGWLEPVVNFDSSLDISFYVYPVDGKSVLDDLRRKIAEMEAEISTDIERGKIVDPSTQAKLEDARSLQEQLVKGIERFYEFSFYITIPANSVEELNHVTRQIESQLGSLLVVAKHAMLDMEDGFLSTAPFGMDRLNITRNMDTTSVATTFPLTSTELSSDRGVLYGINSQNESFIIFDRFSLENSNMVIFATSGAGKSLSYNEEFLYRDSNGNVEKNKIGEIVEKIIKNGKKIKLDRDIEGVVNPNIEVFTFDKGLKGEWSRVQVATKKVSPENLYRIETKSGRKVEITSDHCLVRLKDGVVEKTRGKDAREGECLPIARGLEIKNRPKEYLNSYEILKKIKIRKNSAKGLAVPEKIYLNGEFFKLMGLFTAEGMVNHEKALISSTTPVVLKMVERYYKSIDLNYHYAKNSKGIVGIFINCKPFREILKAIGASGKASKKRVPHIVYEASKENVSNYLKAYFEGDGTVGKHEVSATTKSKMLASDLLYLLNYFGIIARVHLSRKRATNVFGMRKRNYYKITISGQDNIRKYIDQIGFISKEKNKKSLTLLKKANTNIDVIPELQSTFREIYKELYDSENPAPRKFSEIKLGIFHPSREGLLKIILKIKNRVYEIESLEKDGISKLQNLPTVQQIIDEGGKSKKINTLLWKNLNQSWATMRAGIPPNAKNALTAAGITHEYQVEIDEVGRALYRSFKFTGRSLQRFDFSLWKSILYKHSNARYESIIKARDYISGIFSKKISSLKRVKEKIKWLEILAKSDLYWDPIVKITKIKSRHPYVYDLQVENSVFLAGYGGVFVHNSYFVKLEALRSLMTGTEVIIIDPESEYKPLAEAVGGEYISFAFNAPAKINPFDLAQIREEGENQLGQKILSLHSLLKVIMGAITPTQEALLDRALVMTYRAKGITMDPDTQSKEPPLMEDLYKTLIGMEMPEALDLAARIEKFVRGSFVGIFDKQTNINITNPFTVFSVKDLQDTLRPIAMFIILDYIWTRVKKDLKKRILIAEEAWQMMKYPDTAQFLWSVVKRARKYYLGLTTITQDVEDFLGQDIGKAIVTNSALQLLLKQSPAAIDKIGEIFYLSQGEKQLLLAANVGEGIFFAGPHHAPIRVVASEEENKLITTKPQEMVKMNPNAYQAK
;
A
#
# COMPACT_ATOMS: atom_id res chain seq x y z
N MET A 1 -29.96 13.69 -71.39
CA MET A 1 -28.72 14.45 -71.06
C MET A 1 -29.13 15.71 -70.32
N LYS A 2 -28.52 16.16 -69.23
CA LYS A 2 -27.37 15.68 -68.41
C LYS A 2 -27.66 16.06 -66.93
N PHE A 3 -27.29 15.19 -65.98
CA PHE A 3 -27.20 15.39 -64.51
C PHE A 3 -28.37 16.03 -63.73
N PRO A 4 -29.01 15.30 -62.78
CA PRO A 4 -29.85 15.88 -61.74
C PRO A 4 -29.13 15.96 -60.36
N PHE A 5 -29.24 17.11 -59.71
CA PHE A 5 -29.09 17.24 -58.26
C PHE A 5 -30.44 16.93 -57.58
N GLN A 6 -30.46 16.25 -56.42
CA GLN A 6 -31.62 16.28 -55.53
C GLN A 6 -31.24 16.10 -54.05
N ILE A 7 -31.81 16.96 -53.21
CA ILE A 7 -31.74 16.94 -51.74
C ILE A 7 -32.89 16.06 -51.21
N LYS A 8 -32.66 15.23 -50.19
CA LYS A 8 -33.75 14.51 -49.48
C LYS A 8 -33.53 14.40 -47.96
N LYS A 9 -34.65 14.08 -47.28
CA LYS A 9 -34.91 14.19 -45.85
C LYS A 9 -34.21 13.12 -44.98
N GLN A 10 -34.15 13.41 -43.68
CA GLN A 10 -33.84 12.48 -42.58
C GLN A 10 -34.88 11.35 -42.48
N GLU A 11 -34.43 10.11 -42.21
CA GLU A 11 -35.09 9.15 -41.30
C GLU A 11 -34.18 7.96 -40.92
N ALA A 12 -34.52 7.35 -39.77
CA ALA A 12 -34.09 6.08 -39.14
C ALA A 12 -32.84 5.25 -39.58
N PRO A 13 -32.03 4.73 -38.64
CA PRO A 13 -30.98 3.74 -38.92
C PRO A 13 -31.51 2.30 -38.95
N ALA A 14 -31.11 1.50 -39.96
CA ALA A 14 -31.50 0.10 -40.10
C ALA A 14 -30.32 -0.86 -40.34
N SER A 15 -30.38 -2.01 -39.67
CA SER A 15 -29.68 -3.28 -39.96
C SER A 15 -28.19 -3.25 -40.31
N VAL A 16 -27.35 -3.37 -39.28
CA VAL A 16 -25.99 -3.94 -39.40
C VAL A 16 -26.09 -5.37 -39.93
N GLY A 17 -25.48 -5.63 -41.08
CA GLY A 17 -25.24 -6.98 -41.59
C GLY A 17 -24.25 -7.73 -40.69
N THR A 18 -24.54 -8.99 -40.41
CA THR A 18 -23.64 -9.90 -39.69
C THR A 18 -22.43 -10.23 -40.56
N GLN A 19 -21.29 -9.57 -40.30
CA GLN A 19 -19.99 -10.11 -40.66
C GLN A 19 -19.81 -11.46 -39.94
N THR A 20 -19.41 -12.45 -40.71
CA THR A 20 -18.91 -13.74 -40.23
C THR A 20 -17.65 -13.50 -39.40
N VAL A 21 -17.73 -13.71 -38.08
CA VAL A 21 -16.57 -13.72 -37.20
C VAL A 21 -15.80 -15.02 -37.45
N PRO A 22 -14.45 -14.96 -37.62
CA PRO A 22 -13.63 -16.16 -37.82
C PRO A 22 -13.67 -17.12 -36.63
N ASP A 23 -13.32 -18.37 -36.90
CA ASP A 23 -13.46 -19.49 -35.99
C ASP A 23 -12.49 -19.41 -34.80
N MET A 24 -13.00 -19.12 -33.59
CA MET A 24 -12.23 -19.09 -32.34
C MET A 24 -12.28 -20.44 -31.58
N SER A 25 -12.34 -21.57 -32.28
CA SER A 25 -12.19 -22.91 -31.70
C SER A 25 -10.72 -23.31 -31.44
N GLN A 26 -9.76 -22.53 -31.92
CA GLN A 26 -8.36 -22.67 -31.54
C GLN A 26 -8.15 -22.16 -30.09
N SER A 27 -7.26 -22.86 -29.37
CA SER A 27 -6.60 -22.34 -28.17
C SER A 27 -5.89 -21.01 -28.49
N PRO A 28 -5.30 -20.26 -27.52
CA PRO A 28 -4.14 -19.45 -27.90
C PRO A 28 -3.20 -20.42 -28.63
N SER A 29 -2.91 -20.17 -29.91
CA SER A 29 -1.89 -20.99 -30.57
C SER A 29 -0.60 -20.77 -29.78
N PRO A 30 0.17 -21.83 -29.47
CA PRO A 30 1.52 -21.63 -28.98
C PRO A 30 2.20 -20.75 -30.05
N ALA A 31 2.75 -19.59 -29.65
CA ALA A 31 3.24 -18.54 -30.55
C ALA A 31 3.85 -19.16 -31.81
N GLU A 32 3.17 -18.99 -32.95
CA GLU A 32 3.20 -20.02 -34.00
C GLU A 32 4.63 -20.29 -34.45
N PRO A 33 5.10 -21.56 -34.37
CA PRO A 33 6.47 -21.86 -34.71
C PRO A 33 6.66 -21.52 -36.18
N LYS A 34 7.67 -20.67 -36.47
CA LYS A 34 8.11 -20.36 -37.83
C LYS A 34 8.10 -21.65 -38.67
N PRO A 35 7.62 -21.60 -39.93
CA PRO A 35 7.34 -22.80 -40.72
C PRO A 35 8.50 -23.78 -40.67
N ARG A 36 8.20 -25.09 -40.56
CA ARG A 36 9.22 -26.13 -40.40
C ARG A 36 10.20 -26.12 -41.57
N ILE A 37 11.32 -25.45 -41.37
CA ILE A 37 12.48 -25.49 -42.26
C ILE A 37 12.95 -26.95 -42.29
N ILE A 38 12.88 -27.58 -43.46
CA ILE A 38 13.53 -28.88 -43.70
C ILE A 38 15.01 -28.68 -43.35
N SER A 39 15.60 -29.55 -42.52
CA SER A 39 16.97 -29.29 -42.06
C SER A 39 17.89 -29.10 -43.27
N PRO A 40 18.64 -28.00 -43.40
CA PRO A 40 19.39 -27.72 -44.61
C PRO A 40 20.35 -28.85 -45.01
N SER A 41 20.87 -29.56 -44.01
CA SER A 41 21.64 -30.80 -44.15
C SER A 41 20.93 -31.91 -44.94
N LEU A 42 19.61 -32.08 -44.80
CA LEU A 42 18.84 -33.13 -45.48
C LEU A 42 18.57 -32.75 -46.94
N ALA A 43 18.21 -31.50 -47.21
CA ALA A 43 17.91 -31.06 -48.57
C ALA A 43 19.19 -30.87 -49.43
N VAL A 44 20.30 -30.40 -48.83
CA VAL A 44 21.62 -30.41 -49.49
C VAL A 44 22.07 -31.85 -49.81
N SER A 45 21.76 -32.83 -48.95
CA SER A 45 22.05 -34.25 -49.25
C SER A 45 21.24 -34.84 -50.41
N GLN A 46 20.18 -34.14 -50.86
CA GLN A 46 19.36 -34.49 -52.03
C GLN A 46 19.77 -33.72 -53.30
N GLY A 47 20.87 -32.98 -53.27
CA GLY A 47 21.45 -32.29 -54.44
C GLY A 47 20.90 -30.89 -54.72
N MET A 48 20.06 -30.34 -53.85
CA MET A 48 19.63 -28.94 -53.91
C MET A 48 20.75 -28.03 -53.41
N SER A 49 20.95 -26.85 -54.03
CA SER A 49 21.88 -25.86 -53.47
C SER A 49 21.28 -25.25 -52.18
N VAL A 50 22.14 -24.71 -51.30
CA VAL A 50 21.66 -24.04 -50.08
C VAL A 50 20.67 -22.91 -50.40
N LEU A 51 20.82 -22.25 -51.56
CA LEU A 51 19.91 -21.21 -52.03
C LEU A 51 18.53 -21.78 -52.39
N ASP A 52 18.46 -22.91 -53.09
CA ASP A 52 17.19 -23.58 -53.44
C ASP A 52 16.42 -24.09 -52.22
N VAL A 53 17.11 -24.32 -51.10
CA VAL A 53 16.54 -24.81 -49.84
C VAL A 53 15.96 -23.68 -48.97
N ILE A 54 16.50 -22.46 -49.10
CA ILE A 54 16.03 -21.27 -48.36
C ILE A 54 15.12 -20.35 -49.20
N ALA A 55 15.08 -20.54 -50.51
CA ALA A 55 14.21 -19.78 -51.40
C ALA A 55 12.71 -20.06 -51.09
N PRO A 56 11.84 -19.04 -51.13
CA PRO A 56 10.41 -19.25 -51.03
C PRO A 56 9.88 -20.00 -52.26
N GLN A 57 8.78 -20.73 -52.08
CA GLN A 57 8.09 -21.47 -53.13
C GLN A 57 7.37 -20.53 -54.11
N SER A 58 6.87 -19.40 -53.62
CA SER A 58 6.27 -18.33 -54.43
C SER A 58 6.47 -16.96 -53.80
N ILE A 59 6.54 -15.94 -54.66
CA ILE A 59 6.45 -14.52 -54.30
C ILE A 59 5.42 -13.88 -55.24
N GLU A 60 4.44 -13.18 -54.67
CA GLU A 60 3.43 -12.38 -55.38
C GLU A 60 3.51 -10.95 -54.84
N GLU A 61 3.80 -9.96 -55.68
CA GLU A 61 3.79 -8.54 -55.30
C GLU A 61 2.48 -7.87 -55.71
N ASP A 62 1.89 -7.10 -54.80
CA ASP A 62 0.69 -6.28 -54.99
C ASP A 62 1.03 -4.82 -54.62
N PHE A 63 0.14 -3.89 -54.95
CA PHE A 63 0.33 -2.45 -54.78
C PHE A 63 0.63 -2.01 -53.32
N ASP A 64 0.11 -2.75 -52.34
CA ASP A 64 0.07 -2.38 -50.91
C ASP A 64 0.47 -3.53 -49.95
N TYR A 65 1.01 -4.61 -50.48
CA TYR A 65 1.61 -5.72 -49.74
C TYR A 65 2.41 -6.64 -50.68
N ILE A 66 3.34 -7.42 -50.12
CA ILE A 66 3.99 -8.55 -50.80
C ILE A 66 3.59 -9.84 -50.10
N LYS A 67 3.32 -10.91 -50.85
CA LYS A 67 2.96 -12.22 -50.32
C LYS A 67 4.06 -13.21 -50.65
N ILE A 68 4.61 -13.85 -49.63
CA ILE A 68 5.70 -14.83 -49.73
C ILE A 68 5.18 -16.15 -49.19
N ASN A 69 5.10 -17.17 -50.04
CA ASN A 69 4.33 -18.40 -49.81
C ASN A 69 2.87 -18.06 -49.44
N ASP A 70 2.43 -18.42 -48.23
CA ASP A 70 1.07 -18.18 -47.71
C ASP A 70 0.98 -16.96 -46.76
N VAL A 71 2.07 -16.21 -46.55
CA VAL A 71 2.11 -15.08 -45.60
C VAL A 71 2.14 -13.75 -46.35
N TYR A 72 1.32 -12.81 -45.91
CA TYR A 72 1.21 -11.45 -46.43
C TYR A 72 2.05 -10.50 -45.57
N PHE A 73 2.84 -9.63 -46.20
CA PHE A 73 3.71 -8.66 -45.55
C PHE A 73 3.39 -7.25 -46.05
N ARG A 74 3.27 -6.29 -45.14
CA ARG A 74 3.21 -4.86 -45.47
C ARG A 74 4.28 -4.10 -44.71
N THR A 75 5.06 -3.33 -45.44
CA THR A 75 6.05 -2.43 -44.86
C THR A 75 5.47 -1.02 -44.73
N ILE A 76 5.60 -0.45 -43.53
CA ILE A 76 5.37 0.96 -43.26
C ILE A 76 6.67 1.63 -42.82
N PHE A 77 6.86 2.88 -43.19
CA PHE A 77 7.98 3.73 -42.78
C PHE A 77 7.48 4.96 -42.03
N VAL A 78 8.29 5.50 -41.12
CA VAL A 78 7.95 6.74 -40.42
C VAL A 78 8.40 7.96 -41.22
N GLY A 79 7.43 8.64 -41.82
CA GLY A 79 7.64 9.83 -42.63
C GLY A 79 7.70 11.15 -41.85
N GLY A 80 7.32 11.17 -40.57
CA GLY A 80 7.33 12.38 -39.74
C GLY A 80 7.34 12.10 -38.23
N TYR A 81 8.09 12.93 -37.50
CA TYR A 81 8.31 12.84 -36.06
C TYR A 81 7.78 14.11 -35.35
N PRO A 82 7.36 14.03 -34.08
CA PRO A 82 7.05 15.20 -33.27
C PRO A 82 8.31 16.01 -32.95
N ARG A 83 8.13 17.27 -32.54
CA ARG A 83 9.23 18.18 -32.13
C ARG A 83 10.05 17.66 -30.94
N PHE A 84 9.44 16.84 -30.08
CA PHE A 84 10.10 16.21 -28.93
C PHE A 84 9.58 14.78 -28.77
N VAL A 85 10.48 13.86 -28.48
CA VAL A 85 10.19 12.48 -28.09
C VAL A 85 10.75 12.21 -26.70
N ALA A 86 10.03 11.42 -25.90
CA ALA A 86 10.51 10.97 -24.59
C ALA A 86 11.42 9.73 -24.76
N PRO A 87 12.39 9.50 -23.87
CA PRO A 87 13.12 8.22 -23.84
C PRO A 87 12.15 7.04 -23.75
N GLY A 88 12.31 6.04 -24.61
CA GLY A 88 11.44 4.85 -24.63
C GLY A 88 10.12 5.05 -25.37
N TRP A 89 9.94 6.12 -26.15
CA TRP A 89 8.72 6.36 -26.94
C TRP A 89 8.34 5.20 -27.88
N LEU A 90 9.31 4.36 -28.25
CA LEU A 90 9.13 3.20 -29.12
C LEU A 90 8.58 1.95 -28.39
N GLU A 91 8.61 1.93 -27.05
CA GLU A 91 8.13 0.82 -26.22
C GLU A 91 6.68 0.37 -26.54
N PRO A 92 5.69 1.26 -26.78
CA PRO A 92 4.32 0.86 -27.12
C PRO A 92 4.16 0.25 -28.52
N VAL A 93 5.21 0.30 -29.35
CA VAL A 93 5.27 -0.30 -30.70
C VAL A 93 6.01 -1.64 -30.65
N VAL A 94 7.05 -1.74 -29.82
CA VAL A 94 7.82 -2.97 -29.59
C VAL A 94 7.02 -3.99 -28.78
N ASN A 95 6.30 -3.54 -27.74
CA ASN A 95 5.43 -4.37 -26.92
C ASN A 95 4.01 -4.50 -27.50
N PHE A 96 3.87 -4.42 -28.83
CA PHE A 96 2.59 -4.54 -29.50
C PHE A 96 2.14 -6.01 -29.57
N ASP A 97 0.83 -6.28 -29.40
CA ASP A 97 0.24 -7.64 -29.33
C ASP A 97 0.18 -8.36 -30.71
N SER A 98 1.22 -8.25 -31.54
CA SER A 98 1.36 -8.95 -32.83
C SER A 98 2.83 -9.08 -33.23
N SER A 99 3.17 -10.06 -34.06
CA SER A 99 4.54 -10.18 -34.61
C SER A 99 4.81 -9.00 -35.54
N LEU A 100 5.94 -8.32 -35.35
CA LEU A 100 6.41 -7.20 -36.17
C LEU A 100 7.91 -7.37 -36.43
N ASP A 101 8.34 -7.15 -37.67
CA ASP A 101 9.75 -7.05 -38.02
C ASP A 101 10.13 -5.56 -38.06
N ILE A 102 10.96 -5.11 -37.12
CA ILE A 102 11.28 -3.69 -36.92
C ILE A 102 12.76 -3.46 -37.24
N SER A 103 13.05 -2.48 -38.09
CA SER A 103 14.42 -2.07 -38.40
C SER A 103 14.57 -0.55 -38.42
N PHE A 104 15.70 -0.06 -37.94
CA PHE A 104 16.11 1.33 -38.06
C PHE A 104 17.58 1.40 -38.44
N TYR A 105 17.93 2.41 -39.23
CA TYR A 105 19.28 2.64 -39.71
C TYR A 105 19.76 4.00 -39.22
N VAL A 106 21.04 4.08 -38.84
CA VAL A 106 21.66 5.26 -38.26
C VAL A 106 22.95 5.56 -39.03
N TYR A 107 22.89 6.56 -39.91
CA TYR A 107 24.02 6.96 -40.74
C TYR A 107 24.67 8.23 -40.16
N PRO A 108 25.97 8.23 -39.81
CA PRO A 108 26.65 9.43 -39.33
C PRO A 108 26.82 10.45 -40.46
N VAL A 109 26.45 11.71 -40.20
CA VAL A 109 26.61 12.81 -41.17
C VAL A 109 27.83 13.66 -40.79
N ASP A 110 28.55 14.20 -41.80
CA ASP A 110 29.61 15.18 -41.54
C ASP A 110 29.02 16.45 -40.92
N GLY A 111 29.45 16.79 -39.70
CA GLY A 111 28.98 17.97 -38.98
C GLY A 111 29.25 19.29 -39.73
N LYS A 112 30.23 19.32 -40.65
CA LYS A 112 30.55 20.52 -41.42
C LYS A 112 29.44 20.91 -42.41
N SER A 113 28.92 19.96 -43.19
CA SER A 113 27.85 20.25 -44.17
C SER A 113 26.56 20.68 -43.47
N VAL A 114 26.21 20.00 -42.37
CA VAL A 114 25.05 20.34 -41.54
C VAL A 114 25.18 21.75 -40.95
N LEU A 115 26.36 22.12 -40.43
CA LEU A 115 26.60 23.47 -39.90
C LEU A 115 26.45 24.56 -40.96
N ASP A 116 26.88 24.32 -42.20
CA ASP A 116 26.77 25.29 -43.29
C ASP A 116 25.32 25.42 -43.82
N ASP A 117 24.56 24.32 -43.88
CA ASP A 117 23.11 24.34 -44.16
C ASP A 117 22.31 25.05 -43.04
N LEU A 118 22.66 24.79 -41.77
CA LEU A 118 22.05 25.42 -40.60
C LEU A 118 22.32 26.93 -40.58
N ARG A 119 23.55 27.35 -40.92
CA ARG A 119 23.91 28.77 -41.12
C ARG A 119 23.07 29.44 -42.20
N ARG A 120 22.89 28.79 -43.35
CA ARG A 120 22.04 29.29 -44.43
C ARG A 120 20.59 29.48 -43.94
N LYS A 121 20.04 28.49 -43.22
CA LYS A 121 18.68 28.58 -42.65
C LYS A 121 18.52 29.65 -41.57
N ILE A 122 19.52 29.83 -40.72
CA ILE A 122 19.55 30.94 -39.73
C ILE A 122 19.49 32.29 -40.45
N ALA A 123 20.32 32.49 -41.48
CA ALA A 123 20.32 33.72 -42.28
C ALA A 123 19.00 33.97 -43.04
N GLU A 124 18.38 32.92 -43.59
CA GLU A 124 17.05 33.00 -44.22
C GLU A 124 15.98 33.46 -43.21
N MET A 125 15.93 32.87 -42.01
CA MET A 125 14.97 33.24 -40.97
C MET A 125 15.21 34.64 -40.38
N GLU A 126 16.48 35.05 -40.23
CA GLU A 126 16.84 36.41 -39.81
C GLU A 126 16.41 37.45 -40.86
N ALA A 127 16.60 37.16 -42.15
CA ALA A 127 16.16 38.02 -43.24
C ALA A 127 14.63 38.12 -43.34
N GLU A 128 13.90 37.02 -43.11
CA GLU A 128 12.43 36.99 -43.04
C GLU A 128 11.92 37.88 -41.90
N ILE A 129 12.47 37.71 -40.68
CA ILE A 129 12.12 38.52 -39.51
C ILE A 129 12.44 40.01 -39.74
N SER A 130 13.61 40.35 -40.30
CA SER A 130 13.97 41.74 -40.63
C SER A 130 13.00 42.33 -41.66
N THR A 131 12.66 41.57 -42.70
CA THR A 131 11.74 42.00 -43.76
C THR A 131 10.32 42.27 -43.23
N ASP A 132 9.82 41.47 -42.31
CA ASP A 132 8.51 41.70 -41.70
C ASP A 132 8.53 42.91 -40.73
N ILE A 133 9.61 43.11 -39.96
CA ILE A 133 9.81 44.30 -39.13
C ILE A 133 9.86 45.57 -39.99
N GLU A 134 10.66 45.58 -41.06
CA GLU A 134 10.77 46.71 -42.00
C GLU A 134 9.45 47.03 -42.70
N ARG A 135 8.61 46.01 -42.96
CA ARG A 135 7.27 46.17 -43.53
C ARG A 135 6.20 46.54 -42.49
N GLY A 136 6.59 46.77 -41.23
CA GLY A 136 5.67 47.11 -40.14
C GLY A 136 4.70 45.99 -39.77
N LYS A 137 5.02 44.75 -40.11
CA LYS A 137 4.23 43.57 -39.75
C LYS A 137 4.64 43.04 -38.39
N ILE A 138 3.73 42.30 -37.76
CA ILE A 138 4.02 41.53 -36.56
C ILE A 138 4.81 40.29 -36.99
N VAL A 139 6.03 40.13 -36.44
CA VAL A 139 6.89 38.95 -36.65
C VAL A 139 6.14 37.67 -36.30
N ASP A 140 6.20 36.65 -37.16
CA ASP A 140 5.63 35.33 -36.85
C ASP A 140 6.38 34.68 -35.66
N PRO A 141 5.70 34.43 -34.52
CA PRO A 141 6.32 33.73 -33.38
C PRO A 141 6.86 32.34 -33.73
N SER A 142 6.33 31.71 -34.79
CA SER A 142 6.82 30.42 -35.32
C SER A 142 8.23 30.54 -35.88
N THR A 143 8.50 31.56 -36.70
CA THR A 143 9.83 31.81 -37.29
C THR A 143 10.82 32.27 -36.21
N GLN A 144 10.39 33.08 -35.25
CA GLN A 144 11.22 33.48 -34.12
C GLN A 144 11.65 32.29 -33.24
N ALA A 145 10.73 31.35 -32.93
CA ALA A 145 11.06 30.15 -32.18
C ALA A 145 12.04 29.23 -32.92
N LYS A 146 11.82 29.00 -34.23
CA LYS A 146 12.73 28.19 -35.07
C LYS A 146 14.16 28.75 -35.11
N LEU A 147 14.29 30.09 -35.12
CA LEU A 147 15.60 30.75 -35.09
C LEU A 147 16.32 30.54 -33.75
N GLU A 148 15.60 30.58 -32.63
CA GLU A 148 16.16 30.30 -31.30
C GLU A 148 16.60 28.83 -31.17
N ASP A 149 15.76 27.88 -31.62
CA ASP A 149 16.09 26.46 -31.68
C ASP A 149 17.35 26.20 -32.53
N ALA A 150 17.39 26.77 -33.74
CA ALA A 150 18.50 26.58 -34.68
C ALA A 150 19.83 27.15 -34.16
N ARG A 151 19.81 28.28 -33.46
CA ARG A 151 21.01 28.86 -32.82
C ARG A 151 21.50 28.01 -31.65
N SER A 152 20.61 27.48 -30.82
CA SER A 152 20.97 26.57 -29.72
C SER A 152 21.63 25.28 -30.24
N LEU A 153 21.03 24.68 -31.29
CA LEU A 153 21.57 23.49 -31.93
C LEU A 153 22.92 23.75 -32.60
N GLN A 154 23.09 24.90 -33.26
CA GLN A 154 24.37 25.33 -33.82
C GLN A 154 25.48 25.39 -32.75
N GLU A 155 25.17 25.95 -31.58
CA GLU A 155 26.13 26.06 -30.48
C GLU A 155 26.53 24.69 -29.92
N GLN A 156 25.57 23.76 -29.79
CA GLN A 156 25.82 22.39 -29.32
C GLN A 156 26.68 21.58 -30.29
N LEU A 157 26.47 21.74 -31.61
CA LEU A 157 27.28 21.11 -32.66
C LEU A 157 28.71 21.64 -32.67
N VAL A 158 28.90 22.96 -32.59
CA VAL A 158 30.24 23.59 -32.58
C VAL A 158 31.03 23.16 -31.33
N LYS A 159 30.36 22.93 -30.20
CA LYS A 159 30.97 22.40 -28.98
C LYS A 159 31.24 20.88 -29.01
N GLY A 160 30.77 20.17 -30.05
CA GLY A 160 30.89 18.71 -30.16
C GLY A 160 30.07 17.93 -29.11
N ILE A 161 29.08 18.58 -28.50
CA ILE A 161 28.15 17.95 -27.54
C ILE A 161 27.14 17.09 -28.30
N GLU A 162 26.65 17.62 -29.42
CA GLU A 162 25.75 16.92 -30.34
C GLU A 162 26.46 16.57 -31.66
N ARG A 163 25.93 15.57 -32.34
CA ARG A 163 26.28 15.12 -33.69
C ARG A 163 25.01 14.87 -34.49
N PHE A 164 25.09 14.94 -35.81
CA PHE A 164 23.95 14.63 -36.68
C PHE A 164 24.04 13.24 -37.27
N TYR A 165 22.87 12.63 -37.39
CA TYR A 165 22.65 11.33 -38.00
C TYR A 165 21.46 11.40 -38.94
N GLU A 166 21.54 10.66 -40.04
CA GLU A 166 20.38 10.31 -40.85
C GLU A 166 19.76 9.03 -40.28
N PHE A 167 18.49 9.13 -39.86
CA PHE A 167 17.75 8.07 -39.19
C PHE A 167 16.60 7.55 -40.07
N SER A 168 16.66 6.28 -40.44
CA SER A 168 15.56 5.55 -41.11
C SER A 168 14.81 4.69 -40.09
N PHE A 169 13.49 4.51 -40.24
CA PHE A 169 12.71 3.64 -39.35
C PHE A 169 11.53 2.99 -40.05
N TYR A 170 11.54 1.65 -40.04
CA TYR A 170 10.63 0.77 -40.79
C TYR A 170 10.03 -0.31 -39.90
N ILE A 171 8.78 -0.66 -40.19
CA ILE A 171 8.04 -1.74 -39.53
C ILE A 171 7.38 -2.57 -40.63
N THR A 172 7.68 -3.86 -40.66
CA THR A 172 7.04 -4.84 -41.55
C THR A 172 6.08 -5.69 -40.73
N ILE A 173 4.84 -5.79 -41.24
CA ILE A 173 3.72 -6.44 -40.59
C ILE A 173 3.43 -7.76 -41.34
N PRO A 174 3.79 -8.93 -40.79
CA PRO A 174 3.31 -10.22 -41.28
C PRO A 174 1.85 -10.47 -40.87
N ALA A 175 1.08 -11.12 -41.75
CA ALA A 175 -0.28 -11.58 -41.48
C ALA A 175 -0.66 -12.79 -42.35
N ASN A 176 -1.61 -13.60 -41.90
CA ASN A 176 -2.08 -14.78 -42.62
C ASN A 176 -3.25 -14.46 -43.59
N SER A 177 -3.81 -13.25 -43.53
CA SER A 177 -4.76 -12.75 -44.54
C SER A 177 -4.69 -11.24 -44.74
N VAL A 178 -5.20 -10.75 -45.86
CA VAL A 178 -5.27 -9.31 -46.18
C VAL A 178 -6.19 -8.56 -45.19
N GLU A 179 -7.23 -9.20 -44.65
CA GLU A 179 -8.09 -8.60 -43.61
C GLU A 179 -7.35 -8.41 -42.29
N GLU A 180 -6.55 -9.40 -41.87
CA GLU A 180 -5.71 -9.34 -40.68
C GLU A 180 -4.63 -8.28 -40.83
N LEU A 181 -3.93 -8.28 -41.98
CA LEU A 181 -2.93 -7.27 -42.34
C LEU A 181 -3.49 -5.85 -42.19
N ASN A 182 -4.68 -5.62 -42.75
CA ASN A 182 -5.40 -4.35 -42.65
C ASN A 182 -5.90 -4.01 -41.24
N HIS A 183 -6.09 -5.00 -40.36
CA HIS A 183 -6.43 -4.75 -38.96
C HIS A 183 -5.20 -4.29 -38.18
N VAL A 184 -4.12 -5.07 -38.24
CA VAL A 184 -2.86 -4.79 -37.52
C VAL A 184 -2.25 -3.47 -37.99
N THR A 185 -2.20 -3.21 -39.30
CA THR A 185 -1.70 -1.93 -39.85
C THR A 185 -2.40 -0.72 -39.21
N ARG A 186 -3.73 -0.69 -39.16
CA ARG A 186 -4.49 0.43 -38.57
C ARG A 186 -4.26 0.59 -37.06
N GLN A 187 -3.99 -0.50 -36.35
CA GLN A 187 -3.66 -0.43 -34.93
C GLN A 187 -2.27 0.17 -34.72
N ILE A 188 -1.27 -0.21 -35.52
CA ILE A 188 0.08 0.38 -35.51
C ILE A 188 0.03 1.87 -35.90
N GLU A 189 -0.69 2.22 -36.96
CA GLU A 189 -0.91 3.62 -37.34
C GLU A 189 -1.60 4.43 -36.23
N SER A 190 -2.60 3.86 -35.56
CA SER A 190 -3.25 4.51 -34.41
C SER A 190 -2.32 4.66 -33.21
N GLN A 191 -1.42 3.71 -32.98
CA GLN A 191 -0.45 3.74 -31.88
C GLN A 191 0.60 4.83 -32.12
N LEU A 192 1.21 4.84 -33.32
CA LEU A 192 2.16 5.88 -33.75
C LEU A 192 1.50 7.26 -33.79
N GLY A 193 0.27 7.36 -34.30
CA GLY A 193 -0.50 8.60 -34.32
C GLY A 193 -0.81 9.16 -32.93
N SER A 194 -0.95 8.30 -31.91
CA SER A 194 -1.11 8.75 -30.51
C SER A 194 0.16 9.40 -29.95
N LEU A 195 1.33 9.02 -30.48
CA LEU A 195 2.65 9.59 -30.19
C LEU A 195 2.99 10.78 -31.10
N LEU A 196 2.04 11.24 -31.93
CA LEU A 196 2.22 12.26 -32.97
C LEU A 196 3.27 11.87 -34.04
N VAL A 197 3.53 10.57 -34.20
CA VAL A 197 4.40 10.01 -35.23
C VAL A 197 3.57 9.65 -36.46
N VAL A 198 4.05 10.02 -37.65
CA VAL A 198 3.34 9.84 -38.92
C VAL A 198 3.94 8.67 -39.70
N ALA A 199 3.25 7.53 -39.67
CA ALA A 199 3.55 6.38 -40.53
C ALA A 199 3.01 6.56 -41.96
N LYS A 200 3.62 5.86 -42.91
CA LYS A 200 3.19 5.75 -44.31
C LYS A 200 3.49 4.34 -44.83
N HIS A 201 2.68 3.85 -45.76
CA HIS A 201 2.93 2.58 -46.45
C HIS A 201 4.01 2.76 -47.53
N ALA A 202 4.85 1.73 -47.74
CA ALA A 202 5.77 1.63 -48.87
C ALA A 202 5.05 1.18 -50.17
N MET A 203 3.96 1.86 -50.55
CA MET A 203 3.16 1.52 -51.74
C MET A 203 4.04 1.53 -52.99
N LEU A 204 3.92 0.49 -53.84
CA LEU A 204 4.77 0.20 -55.00
C LEU A 204 6.25 -0.14 -54.71
N ASP A 205 6.72 -0.02 -53.46
CA ASP A 205 8.09 -0.33 -53.03
C ASP A 205 8.08 -1.42 -51.92
N MET A 206 7.14 -2.37 -51.99
CA MET A 206 6.92 -3.36 -50.93
C MET A 206 8.03 -4.41 -50.85
N GLU A 207 8.61 -4.83 -51.98
CA GLU A 207 9.81 -5.68 -52.00
C GLU A 207 10.99 -5.03 -51.26
N ASP A 208 11.41 -3.82 -51.66
CA ASP A 208 12.51 -3.09 -51.01
C ASP A 208 12.19 -2.75 -49.55
N GLY A 209 10.92 -2.49 -49.22
CA GLY A 209 10.47 -2.36 -47.83
C GLY A 209 10.69 -3.62 -47.01
N PHE A 210 10.26 -4.78 -47.51
CA PHE A 210 10.47 -6.07 -46.84
C PHE A 210 11.97 -6.37 -46.66
N LEU A 211 12.77 -6.17 -47.71
CA LEU A 211 14.22 -6.34 -47.68
C LEU A 211 14.90 -5.37 -46.68
N SER A 212 14.37 -4.16 -46.49
CA SER A 212 14.86 -3.18 -45.52
C SER A 212 14.64 -3.59 -44.06
N THR A 213 13.69 -4.49 -43.78
CA THR A 213 13.46 -5.07 -42.44
C THR A 213 14.02 -6.48 -42.27
N ALA A 214 14.43 -7.12 -43.35
CA ALA A 214 15.03 -8.45 -43.32
C ALA A 214 16.42 -8.42 -42.63
N PRO A 215 16.89 -9.54 -42.04
CA PRO A 215 18.12 -9.60 -41.24
C PRO A 215 19.42 -9.55 -42.07
N PHE A 216 19.42 -8.83 -43.19
CA PHE A 216 20.58 -8.57 -44.04
C PHE A 216 21.32 -7.27 -43.66
N GLY A 217 20.68 -6.38 -42.89
CA GLY A 217 21.26 -5.10 -42.49
C GLY A 217 21.44 -4.12 -43.67
N MET A 218 20.51 -4.12 -44.63
CA MET A 218 20.55 -3.29 -45.83
C MET A 218 19.33 -2.37 -45.88
N ASP A 219 19.51 -1.07 -45.75
CA ASP A 219 18.45 -0.10 -46.06
C ASP A 219 18.28 -0.01 -47.58
N ARG A 220 17.15 -0.50 -48.10
CA ARG A 220 16.80 -0.42 -49.52
C ARG A 220 15.86 0.74 -49.82
N LEU A 221 14.94 1.05 -48.92
CA LEU A 221 14.04 2.20 -49.04
C LEU A 221 14.79 3.54 -48.96
N ASN A 222 15.83 3.62 -48.14
CA ASN A 222 16.68 4.80 -47.92
C ASN A 222 15.89 6.09 -47.59
N ILE A 223 14.80 5.94 -46.81
CA ILE A 223 13.94 7.05 -46.37
C ILE A 223 14.44 7.55 -45.01
N THR A 224 15.46 8.41 -45.03
CA THR A 224 16.11 8.96 -43.84
C THR A 224 15.47 10.27 -43.35
N ARG A 225 15.70 10.58 -42.07
CA ARG A 225 15.43 11.88 -41.44
C ARG A 225 16.61 12.32 -40.58
N ASN A 226 17.01 13.58 -40.71
CA ASN A 226 18.06 14.16 -39.88
C ASN A 226 17.63 14.25 -38.40
N MET A 227 18.46 13.71 -37.51
CA MET A 227 18.30 13.76 -36.06
C MET A 227 19.63 14.07 -35.36
N ASP A 228 19.54 14.73 -34.22
CA ASP A 228 20.65 14.88 -33.27
C ASP A 228 20.89 13.59 -32.44
N THR A 229 22.00 13.53 -31.72
CA THR A 229 22.41 12.36 -30.92
C THR A 229 21.43 12.05 -29.82
N THR A 230 20.94 13.08 -29.13
CA THR A 230 19.94 12.93 -28.06
C THR A 230 18.64 12.36 -28.62
N SER A 231 18.14 12.88 -29.75
CA SER A 231 16.96 12.34 -30.44
C SER A 231 17.15 10.87 -30.85
N VAL A 232 18.26 10.52 -31.51
CA VAL A 232 18.56 9.11 -31.88
C VAL A 232 18.68 8.22 -30.64
N ALA A 233 19.29 8.69 -29.55
CA ALA A 233 19.40 7.90 -28.32
C ALA A 233 18.03 7.53 -27.72
N THR A 234 16.99 8.36 -27.89
CA THR A 234 15.63 8.04 -27.42
C THR A 234 14.93 6.91 -28.19
N THR A 235 15.40 6.56 -29.40
CA THR A 235 14.80 5.52 -30.24
C THR A 235 15.18 4.10 -29.82
N PHE A 236 16.18 3.95 -28.94
CA PHE A 236 16.58 2.63 -28.43
C PHE A 236 15.44 2.00 -27.61
N PRO A 237 14.95 0.81 -27.99
CA PRO A 237 13.74 0.22 -27.41
C PRO A 237 13.95 -0.41 -26.02
N LEU A 238 15.20 -0.57 -25.59
CA LEU A 238 15.58 -1.27 -24.35
C LEU A 238 15.84 -0.27 -23.21
N THR A 239 14.85 0.56 -22.87
CA THR A 239 14.96 1.56 -21.80
C THR A 239 14.72 0.99 -20.40
N SER A 240 14.07 -0.18 -20.27
CA SER A 240 13.93 -0.88 -18.99
C SER A 240 14.91 -2.06 -18.91
N THR A 241 15.65 -2.14 -17.81
CA THR A 241 16.46 -3.33 -17.51
C THR A 241 15.59 -4.35 -16.78
N GLU A 242 15.44 -5.54 -17.37
CA GLU A 242 14.84 -6.67 -16.66
C GLU A 242 15.82 -7.17 -15.58
N LEU A 243 15.59 -6.76 -14.34
CA LEU A 243 16.28 -7.26 -13.16
C LEU A 243 15.72 -8.62 -12.71
N SER A 244 15.63 -9.56 -13.66
CA SER A 244 15.07 -10.90 -13.47
C SER A 244 16.08 -11.99 -13.85
N SER A 245 16.06 -13.09 -13.11
CA SER A 245 16.94 -14.24 -13.27
C SER A 245 16.21 -15.51 -12.81
N ASP A 246 16.48 -16.63 -13.48
CA ASP A 246 15.90 -17.94 -13.17
C ASP A 246 16.26 -18.49 -11.78
N ARG A 247 17.16 -17.82 -11.04
CA ARG A 247 17.66 -18.25 -9.74
C ARG A 247 17.73 -17.10 -8.76
N GLY A 248 17.26 -17.34 -7.53
CA GLY A 248 17.40 -16.41 -6.41
C GLY A 248 16.13 -16.23 -5.61
N VAL A 249 15.97 -15.04 -5.05
CA VAL A 249 14.79 -14.65 -4.25
C VAL A 249 14.05 -13.50 -4.90
N LEU A 250 12.72 -13.47 -4.73
CA LEU A 250 11.88 -12.35 -5.14
C LEU A 250 12.13 -11.16 -4.21
N TYR A 251 12.59 -10.03 -4.74
CA TYR A 251 12.72 -8.78 -4.00
C TYR A 251 11.44 -7.92 -4.12
N GLY A 252 10.80 -7.95 -5.28
CA GLY A 252 9.57 -7.22 -5.55
C GLY A 252 9.13 -7.38 -7.01
N ILE A 253 8.23 -6.51 -7.45
CA ILE A 253 7.88 -6.33 -8.86
C ILE A 253 8.35 -4.97 -9.33
N ASN A 254 8.78 -4.88 -10.58
CA ASN A 254 9.10 -3.62 -11.22
C ASN A 254 7.80 -2.79 -11.32
N SER A 255 7.80 -1.55 -10.84
CA SER A 255 6.59 -0.74 -10.78
C SER A 255 6.22 -0.06 -12.11
N GLN A 256 7.06 -0.18 -13.15
CA GLN A 256 6.80 0.35 -14.49
C GLN A 256 6.20 -0.71 -15.43
N ASN A 257 6.78 -1.92 -15.48
CA ASN A 257 6.39 -2.98 -16.42
C ASN A 257 5.80 -4.25 -15.75
N GLU A 258 5.57 -4.22 -14.43
CA GLU A 258 5.05 -5.33 -13.59
C GLU A 258 5.86 -6.64 -13.61
N SER A 259 7.05 -6.68 -14.24
CA SER A 259 7.97 -7.84 -14.21
C SER A 259 8.44 -8.17 -12.79
N PHE A 260 8.81 -9.42 -12.53
CA PHE A 260 9.38 -9.83 -11.23
C PHE A 260 10.85 -9.43 -11.13
N ILE A 261 11.24 -8.88 -9.97
CA ILE A 261 12.64 -8.65 -9.62
C ILE A 261 13.11 -9.85 -8.79
N ILE A 262 13.71 -10.83 -9.46
CA ILE A 262 14.21 -12.09 -8.89
C ILE A 262 15.68 -12.24 -9.27
N PHE A 263 16.58 -12.41 -8.30
CA PHE A 263 17.97 -12.78 -8.57
C PHE A 263 18.67 -13.30 -7.30
N ASP A 264 19.78 -14.03 -7.46
CA ASP A 264 20.63 -14.50 -6.37
C ASP A 264 21.73 -13.46 -6.06
N ARG A 265 21.69 -12.84 -4.89
CA ARG A 265 22.72 -11.85 -4.48
C ARG A 265 24.14 -12.43 -4.34
N PHE A 266 24.27 -13.76 -4.32
CA PHE A 266 25.56 -14.44 -4.33
C PHE A 266 26.13 -14.69 -5.74
N SER A 267 25.44 -14.26 -6.81
CA SER A 267 25.99 -14.23 -8.18
C SER A 267 26.67 -12.91 -8.57
N LEU A 268 26.55 -11.87 -7.73
CA LEU A 268 27.15 -10.55 -7.96
C LEU A 268 28.59 -10.46 -7.42
N GLU A 269 29.37 -9.48 -7.89
CA GLU A 269 30.79 -9.27 -7.52
C GLU A 269 31.07 -9.14 -6.02
N ASN A 270 30.04 -8.74 -5.27
CA ASN A 270 29.92 -8.86 -3.83
C ASN A 270 28.45 -9.04 -3.47
N SER A 271 28.16 -9.64 -2.33
CA SER A 271 26.79 -9.92 -1.89
C SER A 271 26.25 -8.87 -0.91
N ASN A 272 26.91 -7.72 -0.77
CA ASN A 272 26.52 -6.69 0.20
C ASN A 272 25.33 -5.87 -0.34
N MET A 273 24.47 -5.41 0.57
CA MET A 273 23.38 -4.50 0.26
C MET A 273 23.40 -3.29 1.19
N VAL A 274 23.00 -2.13 0.67
CA VAL A 274 22.61 -0.98 1.50
C VAL A 274 21.15 -0.62 1.26
N ILE A 275 20.40 -0.42 2.35
CA ILE A 275 19.01 0.05 2.32
C ILE A 275 18.97 1.45 2.92
N PHE A 276 18.59 2.43 2.11
CA PHE A 276 18.28 3.78 2.56
C PHE A 276 16.76 3.97 2.59
N ALA A 277 16.25 4.31 3.77
CA ALA A 277 14.88 4.75 3.97
C ALA A 277 14.87 6.06 4.77
N THR A 278 13.75 6.78 4.77
CA THR A 278 13.61 7.99 5.59
C THR A 278 13.26 7.68 7.04
N SER A 279 14.06 8.19 7.98
CA SER A 279 13.86 8.08 9.43
C SER A 279 12.44 8.38 9.88
N GLY A 280 11.76 7.32 10.32
CA GLY A 280 10.40 7.36 10.84
C GLY A 280 9.35 7.89 9.86
N ALA A 281 9.43 7.53 8.56
CA ALA A 281 8.55 7.93 7.44
C ALA A 281 7.15 8.49 7.81
N GLY A 282 7.12 9.74 8.27
CA GLY A 282 5.94 10.59 8.49
C GLY A 282 5.00 10.30 9.66
N LYS A 283 5.17 9.22 10.42
CA LYS A 283 4.06 8.59 11.18
C LYS A 283 3.59 9.32 12.43
N SER A 284 4.13 10.50 12.71
CA SER A 284 3.84 11.25 13.93
C SER A 284 2.65 12.23 13.80
N LEU A 285 1.94 12.40 14.92
CA LEU A 285 0.85 13.34 15.16
C LEU A 285 1.32 14.54 15.99
N SER A 286 0.64 15.69 15.86
CA SER A 286 0.86 16.86 16.73
C SER A 286 0.57 16.54 18.20
N TYR A 287 1.36 17.09 19.14
CA TYR A 287 1.16 16.94 20.60
C TYR A 287 -0.29 17.12 21.04
N ASN A 288 -1.00 18.07 20.41
CA ASN A 288 -2.37 18.43 20.78
C ASN A 288 -3.45 17.52 20.20
N GLU A 289 -3.10 16.55 19.35
CA GLU A 289 -4.11 15.62 18.82
C GLU A 289 -4.67 14.75 19.93
N GLU A 290 -5.99 14.66 19.96
CA GLU A 290 -6.70 13.83 20.91
C GLU A 290 -6.83 12.43 20.33
N PHE A 291 -6.61 11.41 21.14
CA PHE A 291 -6.84 10.02 20.77
C PHE A 291 -7.65 9.31 21.87
N LEU A 292 -8.29 8.21 21.48
CA LEU A 292 -9.06 7.37 22.38
C LEU A 292 -8.21 6.14 22.73
N TYR A 293 -8.01 5.90 24.01
CA TYR A 293 -7.18 4.80 24.50
C TYR A 293 -7.85 4.07 25.66
N ARG A 294 -7.46 2.82 25.89
CA ARG A 294 -7.80 2.05 27.08
C ARG A 294 -6.56 1.89 27.93
N ASP A 295 -6.68 2.15 29.24
CA ASP A 295 -5.61 1.96 30.20
C ASP A 295 -5.40 0.48 30.55
N SER A 296 -4.34 0.19 31.32
CA SER A 296 -4.00 -1.16 31.77
C SER A 296 -5.05 -1.81 32.69
N ASN A 297 -6.02 -1.05 33.21
CA ASN A 297 -7.10 -1.53 34.07
C ASN A 297 -8.39 -1.79 33.28
N GLY A 298 -8.40 -1.50 31.98
CA GLY A 298 -9.55 -1.63 31.10
C GLY A 298 -10.44 -0.38 31.02
N ASN A 299 -10.06 0.73 31.65
CA ASN A 299 -10.80 1.99 31.58
C ASN A 299 -10.54 2.67 30.23
N VAL A 300 -11.59 3.07 29.52
CA VAL A 300 -11.46 3.87 28.31
C VAL A 300 -11.38 5.36 28.68
N GLU A 301 -10.36 6.03 28.16
CA GLU A 301 -10.10 7.45 28.35
C GLU A 301 -9.86 8.15 27.00
N LYS A 302 -10.01 9.47 27.00
CA LYS A 302 -9.66 10.33 25.86
C LYS A 302 -8.79 11.48 26.34
N ASN A 303 -7.57 11.57 25.82
CA ASN A 303 -6.64 12.65 26.15
C ASN A 303 -5.76 13.00 24.94
N LYS A 304 -4.84 13.95 25.10
CA LYS A 304 -3.84 14.31 24.10
C LYS A 304 -2.77 13.23 23.98
N ILE A 305 -2.38 12.90 22.76
CA ILE A 305 -1.29 11.94 22.51
C ILE A 305 0.00 12.38 23.18
N GLY A 306 0.41 13.65 23.06
CA GLY A 306 1.65 14.13 23.65
C GLY A 306 1.68 14.01 25.17
N GLU A 307 0.58 14.34 25.85
CA GLU A 307 0.48 14.25 27.32
C GLU A 307 0.57 12.80 27.82
N ILE A 308 -0.09 11.87 27.13
CA ILE A 308 -0.08 10.46 27.50
C ILE A 308 1.26 9.81 27.17
N VAL A 309 1.82 10.06 25.98
CA VAL A 309 3.13 9.50 25.60
C VAL A 309 4.25 10.10 26.45
N GLU A 310 4.25 11.39 26.79
CA GLU A 310 5.20 11.96 27.76
C GLU A 310 5.06 11.33 29.15
N LYS A 311 3.83 11.10 29.64
CA LYS A 311 3.57 10.44 30.93
C LYS A 311 4.04 8.98 30.94
N ILE A 312 3.83 8.26 29.84
CA ILE A 312 4.34 6.90 29.61
C ILE A 312 5.86 6.91 29.59
N ILE A 313 6.49 7.80 28.82
CA ILE A 313 7.96 8.00 28.77
C ILE A 313 8.54 8.41 30.13
N LYS A 314 7.78 9.14 30.97
CA LYS A 314 8.23 9.53 32.30
C LYS A 314 8.15 8.40 33.34
N ASN A 315 7.15 7.53 33.23
CA ASN A 315 6.87 6.48 34.21
C ASN A 315 7.43 5.10 33.82
N GLY A 316 7.61 4.85 32.52
CA GLY A 316 8.19 3.63 31.97
C GLY A 316 9.71 3.70 31.85
N LYS A 317 10.33 2.54 31.58
CA LYS A 317 11.76 2.47 31.22
C LYS A 317 11.93 3.15 29.86
N LYS A 318 12.47 4.37 29.85
CA LYS A 318 12.79 5.11 28.61
C LYS A 318 13.72 4.28 27.73
N ILE A 319 13.38 4.19 26.47
CA ILE A 319 14.25 3.69 25.42
C ILE A 319 14.48 4.87 24.47
N LYS A 320 15.72 5.32 24.33
CA LYS A 320 16.09 6.11 23.16
C LYS A 320 16.20 5.16 21.98
N LEU A 321 15.46 5.48 20.93
CA LEU A 321 15.51 4.75 19.67
C LEU A 321 16.56 5.41 18.76
N ASP A 322 16.66 6.74 18.82
CA ASP A 322 17.54 7.57 18.01
C ASP A 322 17.97 8.85 18.79
N ARG A 323 18.90 9.66 18.25
CA ARG A 323 19.32 10.98 18.75
C ARG A 323 18.12 11.87 19.08
N ASP A 324 17.12 11.88 18.19
CA ASP A 324 15.93 12.75 18.24
C ASP A 324 14.62 12.00 18.60
N ILE A 325 14.68 10.70 18.92
CA ILE A 325 13.50 9.86 19.20
C ILE A 325 13.61 9.17 20.57
N GLU A 326 12.68 9.48 21.48
CA GLU A 326 12.48 8.76 22.75
C GLU A 326 11.17 7.96 22.72
N GLY A 327 11.13 6.78 23.32
CA GLY A 327 9.91 5.99 23.42
C GLY A 327 9.86 5.00 24.59
N VAL A 328 8.76 4.26 24.63
CA VAL A 328 8.51 3.15 25.57
C VAL A 328 7.87 2.00 24.80
N VAL A 329 8.43 0.80 25.00
CA VAL A 329 7.93 -0.45 24.44
C VAL A 329 6.97 -1.11 25.44
N ASN A 330 5.89 -1.70 24.92
CA ASN A 330 4.76 -2.24 25.66
C ASN A 330 4.21 -1.27 26.73
N PRO A 331 3.73 -0.07 26.33
CA PRO A 331 3.18 0.95 27.23
C PRO A 331 1.90 0.53 28.00
N ASN A 332 1.41 -0.70 27.81
CA ASN A 332 0.21 -1.26 28.45
C ASN A 332 -1.04 -0.39 28.29
N ILE A 333 -1.21 0.15 27.08
CA ILE A 333 -2.45 0.79 26.61
C ILE A 333 -2.94 0.11 25.33
N GLU A 334 -4.23 0.19 25.07
CA GLU A 334 -4.86 -0.18 23.79
C GLU A 334 -5.44 1.06 23.12
N VAL A 335 -5.61 1.03 21.80
CA VAL A 335 -6.29 2.08 21.03
C VAL A 335 -7.28 1.46 20.05
N PHE A 336 -8.24 2.26 19.57
CA PHE A 336 -9.28 1.77 18.66
C PHE A 336 -8.77 1.71 17.22
N THR A 337 -8.98 0.59 16.54
CA THR A 337 -8.43 0.24 15.22
C THR A 337 -9.51 -0.37 14.32
N PHE A 338 -9.16 -0.88 13.12
CA PHE A 338 -10.07 -1.73 12.34
C PHE A 338 -9.37 -2.88 11.60
N ASP A 339 -10.10 -3.97 11.39
CA ASP A 339 -9.60 -5.22 10.79
C ASP A 339 -9.71 -5.29 9.25
N LYS A 340 -9.25 -6.40 8.64
CA LYS A 340 -9.39 -6.67 7.19
C LYS A 340 -10.86 -6.77 6.71
N GLY A 341 -11.82 -7.00 7.61
CA GLY A 341 -13.26 -6.94 7.36
C GLY A 341 -13.87 -5.54 7.51
N LEU A 342 -13.05 -4.51 7.75
CA LEU A 342 -13.45 -3.14 8.02
C LEU A 342 -14.34 -3.03 9.28
N LYS A 343 -14.08 -3.88 10.28
CA LYS A 343 -14.73 -3.92 11.60
C LYS A 343 -13.88 -3.27 12.67
N GLY A 344 -14.52 -2.49 13.54
CA GLY A 344 -13.82 -1.71 14.57
C GLY A 344 -13.48 -2.56 15.80
N GLU A 345 -12.25 -2.45 16.29
CA GLU A 345 -11.74 -3.26 17.41
C GLU A 345 -10.78 -2.47 18.30
N TRP A 346 -10.32 -3.08 19.40
CA TRP A 346 -9.28 -2.52 20.26
C TRP A 346 -8.00 -3.33 20.09
N SER A 347 -6.89 -2.67 19.78
CA SER A 347 -5.58 -3.28 19.59
C SER A 347 -4.56 -2.73 20.58
N ARG A 348 -3.64 -3.59 21.04
CA ARG A 348 -2.58 -3.20 21.98
C ARG A 348 -1.52 -2.32 21.28
N VAL A 349 -1.10 -1.25 21.95
CA VAL A 349 0.05 -0.45 21.52
C VAL A 349 1.34 -1.18 21.87
N GLN A 350 2.18 -1.41 20.87
CA GLN A 350 3.48 -2.06 21.01
C GLN A 350 4.58 -1.07 21.39
N VAL A 351 4.56 0.13 20.80
CA VAL A 351 5.55 1.18 21.05
C VAL A 351 4.86 2.54 21.06
N ALA A 352 5.22 3.41 22.01
CA ALA A 352 4.81 4.81 22.04
C ALA A 352 6.06 5.69 21.97
N THR A 353 6.13 6.61 21.01
CA THR A 353 7.34 7.40 20.72
C THR A 353 7.05 8.89 20.61
N LYS A 354 8.09 9.71 20.83
CA LYS A 354 8.13 11.13 20.49
C LYS A 354 9.36 11.40 19.61
N LYS A 355 9.22 12.22 18.57
CA LYS A 355 10.28 12.68 17.66
C LYS A 355 10.29 14.21 17.61
N VAL A 356 11.43 14.85 17.31
CA VAL A 356 11.50 16.31 17.07
C VAL A 356 10.49 16.73 15.99
N SER A 357 9.76 17.82 16.24
CA SER A 357 8.73 18.31 15.32
C SER A 357 9.33 19.01 14.09
N PRO A 358 8.86 18.73 12.86
CA PRO A 358 9.16 19.58 11.72
C PRO A 358 8.52 20.97 11.89
N GLU A 359 9.04 21.97 11.17
CA GLU A 359 8.51 23.34 11.21
C GLU A 359 7.02 23.43 10.84
N ASN A 360 6.58 22.58 9.92
CA ASN A 360 5.26 22.64 9.31
C ASN A 360 4.54 21.29 9.39
N LEU A 361 3.26 21.34 9.75
CA LEU A 361 2.34 20.21 9.80
C LEU A 361 1.17 20.46 8.85
N TYR A 362 0.44 19.40 8.50
CA TYR A 362 -0.75 19.44 7.67
C TYR A 362 -1.96 19.21 8.57
N ARG A 363 -2.88 20.18 8.62
CA ARG A 363 -4.20 20.01 9.21
C ARG A 363 -5.20 19.70 8.11
N ILE A 364 -5.81 18.52 8.22
CA ILE A 364 -6.87 18.05 7.33
C ILE A 364 -8.20 18.19 8.07
N GLU A 365 -9.24 18.65 7.37
CA GLU A 365 -10.59 18.82 7.89
C GLU A 365 -11.61 18.18 6.94
N THR A 366 -12.50 17.39 7.53
CA THR A 366 -13.53 16.58 6.85
C THR A 366 -14.90 17.23 6.90
N LYS A 367 -15.85 16.73 6.09
CA LYS A 367 -17.20 17.28 5.94
C LYS A 367 -18.05 17.22 7.22
N SER A 368 -17.79 16.27 8.12
CA SER A 368 -18.39 16.26 9.47
C SER A 368 -17.73 17.25 10.44
N GLY A 369 -16.64 17.90 10.05
CA GLY A 369 -15.86 18.83 10.88
C GLY A 369 -14.80 18.15 11.75
N ARG A 370 -14.52 16.85 11.53
CA ARG A 370 -13.38 16.17 12.16
C ARG A 370 -12.07 16.67 11.58
N LYS A 371 -11.02 16.72 12.39
CA LYS A 371 -9.72 17.27 12.00
C LYS A 371 -8.58 16.43 12.55
N VAL A 372 -7.49 16.35 11.81
CA VAL A 372 -6.23 15.76 12.29
C VAL A 372 -5.06 16.64 11.89
N GLU A 373 -4.07 16.80 12.78
CA GLU A 373 -2.81 17.54 12.55
C GLU A 373 -1.63 16.55 12.49
N ILE A 374 -1.10 16.35 11.29
CA ILE A 374 -0.12 15.30 10.94
C ILE A 374 1.13 15.89 10.29
N THR A 375 2.25 15.17 10.25
CA THR A 375 3.39 15.59 9.41
C THR A 375 3.09 15.42 7.92
N SER A 376 3.90 16.02 7.03
CA SER A 376 3.77 15.91 5.57
C SER A 376 3.63 14.48 5.06
N ASP A 377 4.39 13.56 5.66
CA ASP A 377 4.60 12.22 5.13
C ASP A 377 3.74 11.15 5.79
N HIS A 378 2.91 11.57 6.75
CA HIS A 378 2.01 10.71 7.52
C HIS A 378 0.96 10.05 6.61
N CYS A 379 0.86 8.72 6.67
CA CYS A 379 -0.11 7.97 5.88
C CYS A 379 -1.49 7.93 6.54
N LEU A 380 -2.48 8.48 5.85
CA LEU A 380 -3.91 8.29 6.06
C LEU A 380 -4.40 7.05 5.28
N VAL A 381 -5.60 6.60 5.60
CA VAL A 381 -6.37 5.66 4.78
C VAL A 381 -7.42 6.42 3.96
N ARG A 382 -7.66 6.05 2.71
CA ARG A 382 -8.79 6.53 1.88
C ARG A 382 -9.49 5.38 1.15
N LEU A 383 -10.74 5.60 0.72
CA LEU A 383 -11.38 4.75 -0.28
C LEU A 383 -11.15 5.38 -1.66
N LYS A 384 -10.55 4.64 -2.60
CA LYS A 384 -10.37 5.06 -3.99
C LYS A 384 -10.75 3.93 -4.93
N ASP A 385 -11.54 4.22 -5.97
CA ASP A 385 -11.97 3.23 -6.98
C ASP A 385 -12.53 1.90 -6.41
N GLY A 386 -13.17 1.98 -5.23
CA GLY A 386 -13.75 0.85 -4.51
C GLY A 386 -12.74 0.04 -3.69
N VAL A 387 -11.48 0.45 -3.62
CA VAL A 387 -10.40 -0.19 -2.86
C VAL A 387 -9.99 0.71 -1.69
N VAL A 388 -9.67 0.11 -0.54
CA VAL A 388 -9.17 0.84 0.62
C VAL A 388 -7.64 0.92 0.51
N GLU A 389 -7.13 2.12 0.27
CA GLU A 389 -5.71 2.38 0.02
C GLU A 389 -5.15 3.46 0.97
N LYS A 390 -3.85 3.74 0.87
CA LYS A 390 -3.14 4.71 1.73
C LYS A 390 -2.83 5.97 0.92
N THR A 391 -2.91 7.13 1.56
CA THR A 391 -2.50 8.42 0.97
C THR A 391 -1.74 9.25 2.01
N ARG A 392 -0.83 10.11 1.61
CA ARG A 392 -0.05 10.94 2.57
C ARG A 392 -0.76 12.24 2.90
N GLY A 393 -0.43 12.81 4.06
CA GLY A 393 -0.93 14.12 4.47
C GLY A 393 -0.66 15.26 3.48
N LYS A 394 0.46 15.20 2.75
CA LYS A 394 0.79 16.14 1.66
C LYS A 394 0.07 15.85 0.32
N ASP A 395 -0.29 14.59 0.08
CA ASP A 395 -0.78 14.09 -1.23
C ASP A 395 -2.31 13.92 -1.27
N ALA A 396 -2.97 13.91 -0.10
CA ALA A 396 -4.42 13.93 0.07
C ALA A 396 -5.04 15.17 -0.60
N ARG A 397 -6.25 15.02 -1.15
CA ARG A 397 -6.96 16.08 -1.88
C ARG A 397 -8.36 16.34 -1.33
N GLU A 398 -8.88 17.54 -1.53
CA GLU A 398 -10.28 17.85 -1.22
C GLU A 398 -11.21 17.00 -2.11
N GLY A 399 -12.27 16.44 -1.53
CA GLY A 399 -13.16 15.48 -2.17
C GLY A 399 -12.88 14.01 -1.79
N GLU A 400 -11.61 13.62 -1.58
CA GLU A 400 -11.24 12.25 -1.18
C GLU A 400 -11.86 11.88 0.17
N CYS A 401 -12.23 10.61 0.36
CA CYS A 401 -12.98 10.19 1.53
C CYS A 401 -12.13 9.38 2.53
N LEU A 402 -11.99 9.93 3.74
CA LEU A 402 -11.28 9.28 4.86
C LEU A 402 -12.25 8.41 5.68
N PRO A 403 -11.82 7.23 6.18
CA PRO A 403 -12.63 6.43 7.07
C PRO A 403 -12.65 7.04 8.47
N ILE A 404 -13.83 7.10 9.04
CA ILE A 404 -14.08 7.36 10.46
C ILE A 404 -14.86 6.18 11.02
N ALA A 405 -14.71 5.87 12.31
CA ALA A 405 -15.55 4.84 12.93
C ALA A 405 -17.03 5.23 12.80
N ARG A 406 -17.88 4.32 12.30
CA ARG A 406 -19.34 4.46 12.22
C ARG A 406 -20.02 4.25 13.58
N GLY A 407 -19.38 3.43 14.41
CA GLY A 407 -19.72 3.19 15.81
C GLY A 407 -18.44 2.85 16.56
N LEU A 408 -18.32 3.29 17.80
CA LEU A 408 -17.27 2.83 18.71
C LEU A 408 -17.86 1.72 19.58
N GLU A 409 -17.20 0.56 19.72
CA GLU A 409 -17.64 -0.43 20.71
C GLU A 409 -16.84 -0.28 22.01
N ILE A 410 -17.31 0.62 22.87
CA ILE A 410 -16.75 0.82 24.22
C ILE A 410 -17.35 -0.26 25.13
N LYS A 411 -16.65 -1.40 25.24
CA LYS A 411 -16.84 -2.42 26.28
C LYS A 411 -16.02 -2.00 27.50
N ASN A 412 -16.71 -1.76 28.62
CA ASN A 412 -16.15 -1.32 29.90
C ASN A 412 -16.61 -2.25 31.04
N ARG A 413 -15.86 -2.27 32.14
CA ARG A 413 -16.36 -2.68 33.46
C ARG A 413 -16.75 -1.41 34.23
N PRO A 414 -18.01 -0.96 34.19
CA PRO A 414 -18.40 0.29 34.82
C PRO A 414 -18.24 0.20 36.34
N LYS A 415 -17.63 1.22 36.95
CA LYS A 415 -17.58 1.35 38.42
C LYS A 415 -19.00 1.54 38.95
N GLU A 416 -19.32 0.88 40.07
CA GLU A 416 -20.64 1.01 40.71
C GLU A 416 -20.77 2.29 41.55
N TYR A 417 -19.68 2.74 42.15
CA TYR A 417 -19.64 3.93 43.01
C TYR A 417 -18.28 4.63 42.99
N LEU A 418 -18.26 5.89 43.39
CA LEU A 418 -17.05 6.63 43.77
C LEU A 418 -16.90 6.63 45.29
N ASN A 419 -15.70 6.34 45.78
CA ASN A 419 -15.34 6.53 47.19
C ASN A 419 -14.98 8.00 47.42
N SER A 420 -15.86 8.73 48.11
CA SER A 420 -15.68 10.14 48.45
C SER A 420 -14.41 10.38 49.28
N TYR A 421 -14.10 9.50 50.23
CA TYR A 421 -12.93 9.64 51.10
C TYR A 421 -11.62 9.47 50.33
N GLU A 422 -11.53 8.51 49.41
CA GLU A 422 -10.31 8.32 48.58
C GLU A 422 -10.02 9.53 47.70
N ILE A 423 -11.05 10.10 47.07
CA ILE A 423 -10.92 11.30 46.24
C ILE A 423 -10.44 12.47 47.09
N LEU A 424 -11.09 12.73 48.24
CA LEU A 424 -10.74 13.84 49.13
C LEU A 424 -9.36 13.66 49.78
N LYS A 425 -8.94 12.42 50.08
CA LYS A 425 -7.60 12.08 50.59
C LYS A 425 -6.51 12.39 49.55
N LYS A 426 -6.73 12.05 48.27
CA LYS A 426 -5.82 12.41 47.16
C LYS A 426 -5.63 13.93 47.01
N ILE A 427 -6.62 14.73 47.42
CA ILE A 427 -6.62 16.21 47.38
C ILE A 427 -6.02 16.85 48.66
N LYS A 428 -5.43 16.06 49.57
CA LYS A 428 -4.75 16.50 50.81
C LYS A 428 -5.62 17.31 51.79
N ILE A 429 -6.92 17.04 51.87
CA ILE A 429 -7.80 17.64 52.88
C ILE A 429 -7.60 16.94 54.24
N ARG A 430 -7.33 17.69 55.31
CA ARG A 430 -6.97 17.15 56.65
C ARG A 430 -8.13 16.40 57.35
N LYS A 431 -7.78 15.38 58.15
CA LYS A 431 -8.70 14.54 58.95
C LYS A 431 -9.62 15.29 59.93
N ASN A 432 -9.27 16.50 60.40
CA ASN A 432 -10.04 17.16 61.48
C ASN A 432 -11.37 17.82 61.01
N SER A 433 -11.84 17.51 59.80
CA SER A 433 -13.22 17.73 59.36
C SER A 433 -13.99 16.42 59.15
N ALA A 434 -13.44 15.27 59.55
CA ALA A 434 -13.98 13.94 59.20
C ALA A 434 -15.07 13.41 60.16
N LYS A 435 -15.29 14.03 61.32
CA LYS A 435 -16.56 13.85 62.06
C LYS A 435 -17.57 14.84 61.49
N GLY A 436 -18.37 14.39 60.52
CA GLY A 436 -19.43 15.19 59.87
C GLY A 436 -19.19 15.55 58.41
N LEU A 437 -18.73 14.61 57.56
CA LEU A 437 -18.81 14.81 56.11
C LEU A 437 -20.28 14.85 55.66
N ALA A 438 -20.75 16.02 55.26
CA ALA A 438 -22.03 16.20 54.56
C ALA A 438 -21.95 15.73 53.09
N VAL A 439 -21.41 14.53 52.85
CA VAL A 439 -21.36 13.79 51.57
C VAL A 439 -21.26 12.30 51.93
N PRO A 440 -22.03 11.38 51.31
CA PRO A 440 -21.92 9.96 51.60
C PRO A 440 -20.55 9.39 51.19
N GLU A 441 -20.13 8.35 51.89
CA GLU A 441 -18.91 7.59 51.60
C GLU A 441 -18.87 7.06 50.16
N LYS A 442 -19.98 6.45 49.72
CA LYS A 442 -20.16 5.91 48.38
C LYS A 442 -21.16 6.77 47.60
N ILE A 443 -20.70 7.38 46.51
CA ILE A 443 -21.58 8.05 45.53
C ILE A 443 -21.83 7.06 44.38
N TYR A 444 -23.03 6.47 44.33
CA TYR A 444 -23.38 5.48 43.32
C TYR A 444 -23.48 6.08 41.92
N LEU A 445 -22.91 5.37 40.94
CA LEU A 445 -22.77 5.79 39.54
C LEU A 445 -23.98 5.34 38.72
N ASN A 446 -25.15 5.77 39.17
CA ASN A 446 -26.44 5.48 38.55
C ASN A 446 -26.85 6.54 37.49
N GLY A 447 -27.94 6.28 36.78
CA GLY A 447 -28.43 7.18 35.72
C GLY A 447 -28.77 8.60 36.19
N GLU A 448 -29.15 8.82 37.46
CA GLU A 448 -29.41 10.18 37.98
C GLU A 448 -28.10 10.93 38.24
N PHE A 449 -27.04 10.26 38.73
CA PHE A 449 -25.69 10.85 38.83
C PHE A 449 -25.18 11.31 37.46
N PHE A 450 -25.30 10.46 36.43
CA PHE A 450 -24.85 10.82 35.09
C PHE A 450 -25.68 11.95 34.46
N LYS A 451 -27.00 12.01 34.73
CA LYS A 451 -27.82 13.19 34.36
C LYS A 451 -27.33 14.46 35.06
N LEU A 452 -27.02 14.40 36.35
CA LEU A 452 -26.46 15.53 37.10
C LEU A 452 -25.13 15.99 36.47
N MET A 453 -24.25 15.08 36.07
CA MET A 453 -22.99 15.41 35.39
C MET A 453 -23.21 16.07 34.02
N GLY A 454 -24.21 15.62 33.25
CA GLY A 454 -24.61 16.24 31.99
C GLY A 454 -25.09 17.68 32.17
N LEU A 455 -25.91 17.93 33.20
CA LEU A 455 -26.34 19.28 33.59
C LEU A 455 -25.18 20.14 34.06
N PHE A 456 -24.25 19.61 34.86
CA PHE A 456 -23.07 20.38 35.27
C PHE A 456 -22.20 20.75 34.05
N THR A 457 -22.12 19.88 33.05
CA THR A 457 -21.36 20.15 31.82
C THR A 457 -22.04 21.20 30.94
N ALA A 458 -23.37 21.19 30.81
CA ALA A 458 -24.11 22.27 30.14
C ALA A 458 -24.17 23.54 31.02
N GLU A 459 -25.14 23.60 31.93
CA GLU A 459 -25.57 24.78 32.69
C GLU A 459 -24.87 24.98 34.05
N GLY A 460 -24.00 24.04 34.44
CA GLY A 460 -23.32 24.08 35.73
C GLY A 460 -22.26 25.16 35.88
N MET A 461 -22.18 25.74 37.07
CA MET A 461 -21.11 26.61 37.55
C MET A 461 -20.62 26.13 38.92
N VAL A 462 -19.33 25.84 39.04
CA VAL A 462 -18.68 25.52 40.33
C VAL A 462 -17.64 26.60 40.63
N ASN A 463 -17.79 27.30 41.75
CA ASN A 463 -16.81 28.28 42.25
C ASN A 463 -16.30 27.87 43.66
N HIS A 464 -15.63 28.78 44.38
CA HIS A 464 -15.11 28.48 45.71
C HIS A 464 -16.20 28.37 46.79
N GLU A 465 -17.36 29.00 46.59
CA GLU A 465 -18.46 29.10 47.55
C GLU A 465 -19.54 28.03 47.33
N LYS A 466 -19.96 27.84 46.07
CA LYS A 466 -21.12 27.04 45.68
C LYS A 466 -20.95 26.32 44.34
N ALA A 467 -21.67 25.22 44.19
CA ALA A 467 -21.94 24.60 42.89
C ALA A 467 -23.41 24.83 42.54
N LEU A 468 -23.68 25.51 41.43
CA LEU A 468 -25.00 25.91 40.94
C LEU A 468 -25.29 25.22 39.60
N ILE A 469 -26.49 24.68 39.44
CA ILE A 469 -27.06 24.35 38.13
C ILE A 469 -28.14 25.39 37.84
N SER A 470 -27.98 26.12 36.73
CA SER A 470 -28.95 27.12 36.27
C SER A 470 -30.02 26.45 35.41
N SER A 471 -31.30 26.58 35.76
CA SER A 471 -32.40 26.11 34.91
C SER A 471 -33.72 26.72 35.38
N THR A 472 -34.61 27.01 34.44
CA THR A 472 -36.02 27.36 34.72
C THR A 472 -36.97 26.18 34.44
N THR A 473 -36.47 25.04 33.95
CA THR A 473 -37.30 23.88 33.56
C THR A 473 -37.71 23.09 34.81
N PRO A 474 -39.00 23.00 35.17
CA PRO A 474 -39.42 22.40 36.45
C PRO A 474 -39.03 20.93 36.61
N VAL A 475 -39.02 20.16 35.52
CA VAL A 475 -38.61 18.73 35.51
C VAL A 475 -37.11 18.58 35.84
N VAL A 476 -36.28 19.48 35.31
CA VAL A 476 -34.82 19.51 35.58
C VAL A 476 -34.56 19.85 37.04
N LEU A 477 -35.24 20.87 37.57
CA LEU A 477 -35.13 21.28 38.97
C LEU A 477 -35.54 20.14 39.92
N LYS A 478 -36.70 19.51 39.70
CA LYS A 478 -37.15 18.36 40.50
C LYS A 478 -36.22 17.14 40.39
N MET A 479 -35.55 16.93 39.25
CA MET A 479 -34.58 15.85 39.09
C MET A 479 -33.31 16.11 39.94
N VAL A 480 -32.74 17.32 39.84
CA VAL A 480 -31.59 17.73 40.65
C VAL A 480 -31.91 17.69 42.15
N GLU A 481 -33.11 18.16 42.53
CA GLU A 481 -33.61 18.10 43.90
C GLU A 481 -33.68 16.66 44.45
N ARG A 482 -34.32 15.73 43.71
CA ARG A 482 -34.41 14.32 44.13
C ARG A 482 -33.02 13.69 44.27
N TYR A 483 -32.10 14.00 43.36
CA TYR A 483 -30.74 13.48 43.47
C TYR A 483 -30.05 14.00 44.74
N TYR A 484 -30.04 15.31 45.00
CA TYR A 484 -29.42 15.86 46.21
C TYR A 484 -30.05 15.31 47.50
N LYS A 485 -31.37 15.13 47.55
CA LYS A 485 -32.06 14.42 48.64
C LYS A 485 -31.60 12.97 48.80
N SER A 486 -31.41 12.23 47.70
CA SER A 486 -31.01 10.81 47.74
C SER A 486 -29.58 10.57 48.27
N ILE A 487 -28.75 11.61 48.32
CA ILE A 487 -27.38 11.58 48.87
C ILE A 487 -27.20 12.55 50.05
N ASP A 488 -28.29 12.90 50.74
CA ASP A 488 -28.33 13.74 51.94
C ASP A 488 -27.53 15.07 51.82
N LEU A 489 -27.63 15.72 50.66
CA LEU A 489 -27.01 17.03 50.43
C LEU A 489 -27.99 18.17 50.66
N ASN A 490 -27.66 19.04 51.62
CA ASN A 490 -28.31 20.33 51.80
C ASN A 490 -28.13 21.22 50.55
N TYR A 491 -29.26 21.65 49.97
CA TYR A 491 -29.34 22.47 48.76
C TYR A 491 -30.25 23.69 48.97
N HIS A 492 -30.07 24.69 48.13
CA HIS A 492 -30.81 25.94 48.15
C HIS A 492 -31.28 26.33 46.74
N TYR A 493 -32.43 26.97 46.64
CA TYR A 493 -32.93 27.52 45.37
C TYR A 493 -32.28 28.88 45.08
N ALA A 494 -31.74 29.05 43.89
CA ALA A 494 -31.44 30.37 43.34
C ALA A 494 -32.75 30.99 42.82
N LYS A 495 -33.11 32.18 43.30
CA LYS A 495 -34.31 32.92 42.89
C LYS A 495 -33.94 34.27 42.28
N ASN A 496 -34.77 34.76 41.37
CA ASN A 496 -34.78 36.15 40.92
C ASN A 496 -36.23 36.68 40.89
N SER A 497 -36.45 37.89 40.36
CA SER A 497 -37.77 38.52 40.23
C SER A 497 -38.78 37.75 39.35
N LYS A 498 -38.36 36.69 38.65
CA LYS A 498 -39.19 35.83 37.80
C LYS A 498 -39.35 34.41 38.34
N GLY A 499 -38.91 34.14 39.57
CA GLY A 499 -39.05 32.84 40.25
C GLY A 499 -37.74 32.09 40.46
N ILE A 500 -37.81 30.76 40.52
CA ILE A 500 -36.64 29.88 40.69
C ILE A 500 -35.88 29.77 39.36
N VAL A 501 -34.58 30.03 39.39
CA VAL A 501 -33.67 30.01 38.23
C VAL A 501 -32.53 29.01 38.35
N GLY A 502 -32.49 28.23 39.43
CA GLY A 502 -31.51 27.17 39.60
C GLY A 502 -31.51 26.57 41.01
N ILE A 503 -30.66 25.56 41.22
CA ILE A 503 -30.40 24.94 42.52
C ILE A 503 -28.89 24.95 42.76
N PHE A 504 -28.47 25.35 43.96
CA PHE A 504 -27.07 25.33 44.37
C PHE A 504 -26.84 24.62 45.70
N ILE A 505 -25.60 24.16 45.89
CA ILE A 505 -25.11 23.51 47.11
C ILE A 505 -23.86 24.23 47.62
N ASN A 506 -23.77 24.38 48.94
CA ASN A 506 -22.63 24.99 49.63
C ASN A 506 -21.67 23.95 50.25
N CYS A 507 -21.89 22.65 49.99
CA CYS A 507 -21.04 21.56 50.47
C CYS A 507 -19.64 21.59 49.82
N LYS A 508 -18.60 21.94 50.59
CA LYS A 508 -17.21 22.04 50.10
C LYS A 508 -16.64 20.69 49.63
N PRO A 509 -16.75 19.58 50.38
CA PRO A 509 -16.27 18.28 49.91
C PRO A 509 -16.87 17.87 48.55
N PHE A 510 -18.19 18.05 48.34
CA PHE A 510 -18.81 17.73 47.05
C PHE A 510 -18.33 18.64 45.91
N ARG A 511 -18.06 19.93 46.16
CA ARG A 511 -17.44 20.82 45.15
C ARG A 511 -16.06 20.33 44.71
N GLU A 512 -15.24 19.85 45.65
CA GLU A 512 -13.91 19.31 45.31
C GLU A 512 -14.01 17.97 44.56
N ILE A 513 -15.00 17.11 44.88
CA ILE A 513 -15.31 15.91 44.10
C ILE A 513 -15.73 16.27 42.66
N LEU A 514 -16.65 17.22 42.47
CA LEU A 514 -17.06 17.72 41.14
C LEU A 514 -15.87 18.26 40.34
N LYS A 515 -14.92 18.94 40.99
CA LYS A 515 -13.69 19.41 40.34
C LYS A 515 -12.79 18.24 39.94
N ALA A 516 -12.57 17.27 40.84
CA ALA A 516 -11.70 16.12 40.62
C ALA A 516 -12.18 15.22 39.47
N ILE A 517 -13.49 15.02 39.32
CA ILE A 517 -14.06 14.23 38.21
C ILE A 517 -14.14 14.99 36.88
N GLY A 518 -13.80 16.29 36.86
CA GLY A 518 -13.84 17.14 35.67
C GLY A 518 -15.20 17.80 35.37
N ALA A 519 -16.19 17.64 36.25
CA ALA A 519 -17.53 18.26 36.14
C ALA A 519 -17.53 19.74 36.59
N SER A 520 -16.50 20.51 36.20
CA SER A 520 -16.31 21.91 36.64
C SER A 520 -15.56 22.76 35.61
N GLY A 521 -15.38 24.05 35.92
CA GLY A 521 -14.51 24.96 35.16
C GLY A 521 -15.24 25.97 34.27
N LYS A 522 -14.46 26.88 33.67
CA LYS A 522 -14.99 27.95 32.79
C LYS A 522 -15.55 27.36 31.49
N ALA A 523 -16.63 27.94 30.94
CA ALA A 523 -17.34 27.43 29.76
C ALA A 523 -16.47 27.13 28.51
N SER A 524 -15.33 27.81 28.31
CA SER A 524 -14.38 27.53 27.22
C SER A 524 -13.35 26.43 27.52
N LYS A 525 -13.33 25.92 28.76
CA LYS A 525 -12.44 24.85 29.24
C LYS A 525 -13.18 23.59 29.73
N LYS A 526 -14.52 23.60 29.80
CA LYS A 526 -15.32 22.41 30.13
C LYS A 526 -14.98 21.24 29.20
N ARG A 527 -15.09 20.02 29.72
CA ARG A 527 -14.86 18.73 29.07
C ARG A 527 -16.01 17.78 29.43
N VAL A 528 -16.09 16.64 28.77
CA VAL A 528 -16.80 15.49 29.33
C VAL A 528 -16.03 15.00 30.57
N PRO A 529 -16.69 14.77 31.73
CA PRO A 529 -16.06 14.14 32.90
C PRO A 529 -15.48 12.76 32.55
N HIS A 530 -14.25 12.43 32.97
CA HIS A 530 -13.54 11.21 32.52
C HIS A 530 -14.37 9.94 32.76
N ILE A 531 -15.06 9.88 33.89
CA ILE A 531 -15.95 8.79 34.33
C ILE A 531 -17.11 8.47 33.37
N VAL A 532 -17.44 9.38 32.45
CA VAL A 532 -18.44 9.11 31.39
C VAL A 532 -17.87 8.16 30.34
N TYR A 533 -16.57 8.20 30.05
CA TYR A 533 -15.94 7.25 29.12
C TYR A 533 -15.81 5.83 29.72
N GLU A 534 -15.84 5.70 31.04
CA GLU A 534 -15.90 4.42 31.78
C GLU A 534 -17.33 3.87 31.95
N ALA A 535 -18.35 4.69 31.72
CA ALA A 535 -19.73 4.36 32.06
C ALA A 535 -20.35 3.31 31.12
N SER A 536 -21.45 2.68 31.57
CA SER A 536 -22.30 1.85 30.72
C SER A 536 -22.99 2.68 29.63
N LYS A 537 -23.35 2.05 28.51
CA LYS A 537 -24.05 2.73 27.39
C LYS A 537 -25.33 3.46 27.83
N GLU A 538 -26.08 2.91 28.79
CA GLU A 538 -27.24 3.57 29.37
C GLU A 538 -26.85 4.82 30.17
N ASN A 539 -25.78 4.76 30.96
CA ASN A 539 -25.29 5.90 31.74
C ASN A 539 -24.70 7.00 30.86
N VAL A 540 -24.00 6.68 29.76
CA VAL A 540 -23.59 7.67 28.76
C VAL A 540 -24.80 8.30 28.07
N SER A 541 -25.85 7.53 27.78
CA SER A 541 -27.12 8.06 27.27
C SER A 541 -27.76 9.04 28.25
N ASN A 542 -27.83 8.67 29.54
CA ASN A 542 -28.35 9.53 30.59
C ASN A 542 -27.55 10.83 30.76
N TYR A 543 -26.22 10.78 30.62
CA TYR A 543 -25.37 11.96 30.55
C TYR A 543 -25.67 12.85 29.33
N LEU A 544 -25.70 12.28 28.12
CA LEU A 544 -25.97 13.04 26.89
C LEU A 544 -27.38 13.64 26.88
N LYS A 545 -28.39 12.88 27.30
CA LYS A 545 -29.79 13.32 27.47
C LYS A 545 -29.91 14.56 28.34
N ALA A 546 -29.14 14.63 29.43
CA ALA A 546 -29.10 15.78 30.32
C ALA A 546 -28.28 16.96 29.76
N TYR A 547 -27.15 16.69 29.11
CA TYR A 547 -26.36 17.73 28.43
C TYR A 547 -27.18 18.43 27.33
N PHE A 548 -27.89 17.67 26.50
CA PHE A 548 -28.80 18.20 25.48
C PHE A 548 -30.10 18.77 26.08
N GLU A 549 -30.51 18.42 27.31
CA GLU A 549 -31.60 19.15 27.97
C GLU A 549 -31.20 20.60 28.28
N GLY A 550 -29.96 20.85 28.68
CA GLY A 550 -29.42 22.21 28.87
C GLY A 550 -29.08 22.89 27.54
N ASP A 551 -27.90 22.58 26.98
CA ASP A 551 -27.33 23.25 25.80
C ASP A 551 -28.05 22.89 24.48
N GLY A 552 -28.93 21.89 24.48
CA GLY A 552 -29.53 21.31 23.28
C GLY A 552 -30.87 21.94 22.86
N THR A 553 -30.98 22.20 21.56
CA THR A 553 -32.14 22.79 20.88
C THR A 553 -32.59 21.89 19.73
N VAL A 554 -33.90 21.66 19.63
CA VAL A 554 -34.54 21.03 18.45
C VAL A 554 -34.80 22.14 17.42
N GLY A 555 -34.11 22.08 16.28
CA GLY A 555 -34.29 23.00 15.16
C GLY A 555 -35.38 22.54 14.19
N LYS A 556 -35.39 23.07 12.96
CA LYS A 556 -36.37 22.68 11.91
C LYS A 556 -36.08 21.31 11.28
N HIS A 557 -34.81 20.91 11.21
CA HIS A 557 -34.32 19.73 10.49
C HIS A 557 -33.19 18.96 11.23
N GLU A 558 -32.91 19.34 12.48
CA GLU A 558 -31.74 18.89 13.24
C GLU A 558 -31.99 18.99 14.74
N VAL A 559 -31.30 18.15 15.51
CA VAL A 559 -31.04 18.40 16.94
C VAL A 559 -29.65 19.00 17.04
N SER A 560 -29.45 20.06 17.83
CA SER A 560 -28.13 20.69 17.95
C SER A 560 -27.82 21.19 19.35
N ALA A 561 -26.56 21.15 19.75
CA ALA A 561 -26.04 21.74 20.98
C ALA A 561 -24.95 22.77 20.64
N THR A 562 -24.80 23.83 21.46
CA THR A 562 -23.77 24.86 21.24
C THR A 562 -22.87 24.98 22.45
N THR A 563 -21.56 24.79 22.27
CA THR A 563 -20.57 24.98 23.35
C THR A 563 -19.49 25.99 22.98
N LYS A 564 -18.88 26.63 23.99
CA LYS A 564 -17.70 27.49 23.83
C LYS A 564 -16.39 26.69 23.85
N SER A 565 -16.39 25.47 24.36
CA SER A 565 -15.20 24.62 24.46
C SER A 565 -15.01 23.79 23.19
N LYS A 566 -13.90 24.01 22.47
CA LYS A 566 -13.51 23.16 21.32
C LYS A 566 -13.43 21.69 21.76
N MET A 567 -12.82 21.44 22.91
CA MET A 567 -12.55 20.10 23.40
C MET A 567 -13.85 19.38 23.81
N LEU A 568 -14.80 20.06 24.46
CA LEU A 568 -16.13 19.48 24.74
C LEU A 568 -16.88 19.12 23.45
N ALA A 569 -16.78 19.94 22.40
CA ALA A 569 -17.38 19.58 21.12
C ALA A 569 -16.75 18.30 20.52
N SER A 570 -15.42 18.15 20.61
CA SER A 570 -14.72 16.92 20.25
C SER A 570 -15.21 15.73 21.09
N ASP A 571 -15.31 15.89 22.41
CA ASP A 571 -15.75 14.84 23.33
C ASP A 571 -17.16 14.34 23.00
N LEU A 572 -18.08 15.26 22.73
CA LEU A 572 -19.45 14.96 22.33
C LEU A 572 -19.52 14.26 20.98
N LEU A 573 -18.62 14.53 20.02
CA LEU A 573 -18.54 13.76 18.79
C LEU A 573 -18.16 12.29 19.06
N TYR A 574 -17.15 12.05 19.90
CA TYR A 574 -16.77 10.68 20.29
C TYR A 574 -17.91 9.97 21.04
N LEU A 575 -18.57 10.63 22.01
CA LEU A 575 -19.70 10.05 22.74
C LEU A 575 -20.93 9.79 21.84
N LEU A 576 -21.24 10.66 20.88
CA LEU A 576 -22.33 10.41 19.92
C LEU A 576 -21.97 9.25 18.99
N ASN A 577 -20.69 9.09 18.64
CA ASN A 577 -20.21 7.96 17.86
C ASN A 577 -20.35 6.62 18.60
N TYR A 578 -20.35 6.60 19.94
CA TYR A 578 -20.66 5.39 20.74
C TYR A 578 -22.09 4.88 20.53
N PHE A 579 -23.03 5.74 20.11
CA PHE A 579 -24.40 5.36 19.74
C PHE A 579 -24.58 5.15 18.23
N GLY A 580 -23.49 5.20 17.46
CA GLY A 580 -23.49 5.15 16.00
C GLY A 580 -24.12 6.39 15.35
N ILE A 581 -24.05 7.55 16.02
CA ILE A 581 -24.61 8.82 15.57
C ILE A 581 -23.49 9.69 15.00
N ILE A 582 -23.46 9.85 13.68
CA ILE A 582 -22.49 10.68 12.97
C ILE A 582 -22.93 12.14 13.02
N ALA A 583 -22.69 12.77 14.16
CA ALA A 583 -22.86 14.20 14.35
C ALA A 583 -21.80 15.00 13.58
N ARG A 584 -22.16 16.23 13.21
CA ARG A 584 -21.27 17.22 12.58
C ARG A 584 -20.96 18.35 13.54
N VAL A 585 -19.82 19.01 13.37
CA VAL A 585 -19.48 20.22 14.12
C VAL A 585 -19.05 21.36 13.19
N HIS A 586 -19.68 22.53 13.39
CA HIS A 586 -19.36 23.73 12.63
C HIS A 586 -19.18 24.94 13.56
N LEU A 587 -18.35 25.91 13.14
CA LEU A 587 -18.15 27.16 13.85
C LEU A 587 -19.35 28.10 13.66
N SER A 588 -19.91 28.59 14.76
CA SER A 588 -21.02 29.55 14.77
C SER A 588 -20.59 30.83 15.49
N ARG A 589 -20.81 32.00 14.89
CA ARG A 589 -20.56 33.31 15.51
C ARG A 589 -21.84 33.79 16.20
N LYS A 590 -21.92 33.66 17.53
CA LYS A 590 -23.04 34.18 18.34
C LYS A 590 -22.61 35.43 19.11
N ARG A 591 -23.56 36.34 19.37
CA ARG A 591 -23.39 37.45 20.33
C ARG A 591 -23.41 36.85 21.74
N ALA A 592 -22.53 37.31 22.64
CA ALA A 592 -22.62 36.94 24.05
C ALA A 592 -23.75 37.74 24.71
N THR A 593 -24.68 37.06 25.37
CA THR A 593 -25.86 37.68 26.02
C THR A 593 -25.51 38.52 27.25
N ASN A 594 -24.34 38.28 27.86
CA ASN A 594 -23.99 38.78 29.20
C ASN A 594 -22.75 39.71 29.20
N VAL A 595 -22.50 40.47 28.12
CA VAL A 595 -21.33 41.36 28.02
C VAL A 595 -21.74 42.71 27.42
N PHE A 596 -21.50 43.78 28.18
CA PHE A 596 -21.63 45.15 27.68
C PHE A 596 -20.53 45.42 26.64
N GLY A 597 -20.90 45.94 25.47
CA GLY A 597 -20.03 46.01 24.28
C GLY A 597 -20.17 44.79 23.36
N MET A 598 -20.86 44.99 22.22
CA MET A 598 -21.43 43.94 21.35
C MET A 598 -20.43 43.09 20.52
N ARG A 599 -19.43 42.44 21.13
CA ARG A 599 -18.47 41.58 20.40
C ARG A 599 -19.04 40.18 20.10
N LYS A 600 -19.19 39.83 18.82
CA LYS A 600 -19.50 38.46 18.35
C LYS A 600 -18.36 37.51 18.75
N ARG A 601 -18.68 36.31 19.25
CA ARG A 601 -17.70 35.28 19.67
C ARG A 601 -17.93 33.97 18.91
N ASN A 602 -16.86 33.21 18.70
CA ASN A 602 -16.94 31.88 18.08
C ASN A 602 -17.41 30.84 19.11
N TYR A 603 -18.33 29.98 18.69
CA TYR A 603 -18.84 28.80 19.39
C TYR A 603 -18.80 27.59 18.46
N TYR A 604 -18.77 26.40 19.03
CA TYR A 604 -18.85 25.13 18.30
C TYR A 604 -20.28 24.62 18.41
N LYS A 605 -20.96 24.50 17.26
CA LYS A 605 -22.30 23.93 17.18
C LYS A 605 -22.18 22.48 16.73
N ILE A 606 -22.57 21.55 17.60
CA ILE A 606 -22.74 20.14 17.28
C ILE A 606 -24.14 20.00 16.69
N THR A 607 -24.26 19.41 15.50
CA THR A 607 -25.50 19.17 14.77
C THR A 607 -25.67 17.68 14.52
N ILE A 608 -26.82 17.15 14.92
CA ILE A 608 -27.31 15.81 14.62
C ILE A 608 -28.39 15.96 13.54
N SER A 609 -28.09 15.50 12.33
CA SER A 609 -28.96 15.60 11.16
C SER A 609 -28.84 14.36 10.28
N GLY A 610 -29.83 14.18 9.40
CA GLY A 610 -30.07 12.91 8.71
C GLY A 610 -30.99 12.00 9.51
N GLN A 611 -31.86 11.27 8.81
CA GLN A 611 -33.00 10.59 9.45
C GLN A 611 -32.57 9.40 10.32
N ASP A 612 -31.53 8.66 9.94
CA ASP A 612 -30.93 7.59 10.75
C ASP A 612 -30.32 8.15 12.06
N ASN A 613 -29.48 9.18 11.97
CA ASN A 613 -28.90 9.84 13.14
C ASN A 613 -29.94 10.43 14.09
N ILE A 614 -31.00 11.06 13.56
CA ILE A 614 -32.10 11.62 14.35
C ILE A 614 -32.90 10.51 15.04
N ARG A 615 -33.21 9.41 14.33
CA ARG A 615 -33.87 8.23 14.92
C ARG A 615 -33.03 7.63 16.04
N LYS A 616 -31.77 7.29 15.77
CA LYS A 616 -30.81 6.79 16.78
C LYS A 616 -30.71 7.71 17.99
N TYR A 617 -30.71 9.03 17.78
CA TYR A 617 -30.71 10.00 18.88
C TYR A 617 -32.00 9.91 19.70
N ILE A 618 -33.18 9.92 19.07
CA ILE A 618 -34.47 9.85 19.77
C ILE A 618 -34.60 8.53 20.56
N ASP A 619 -34.26 7.41 19.92
CA ASP A 619 -34.46 6.07 20.46
C ASP A 619 -33.46 5.73 21.58
N GLN A 620 -32.18 6.15 21.44
CA GLN A 620 -31.12 5.81 22.41
C GLN A 620 -30.80 6.93 23.41
N ILE A 621 -31.11 8.20 23.14
CA ILE A 621 -30.70 9.36 23.97
C ILE A 621 -31.88 10.26 24.33
N GLY A 622 -32.50 10.94 23.36
CA GLY A 622 -33.62 11.85 23.56
C GLY A 622 -33.31 13.06 24.46
N PHE A 623 -34.34 13.52 25.17
CA PHE A 623 -34.32 14.64 26.11
C PHE A 623 -34.96 14.23 27.45
N ILE A 624 -34.79 15.05 28.49
CA ILE A 624 -35.49 14.87 29.77
C ILE A 624 -36.93 15.38 29.65
N SER A 625 -37.15 16.51 28.96
CA SER A 625 -38.48 17.10 28.82
C SER A 625 -39.33 16.43 27.75
N LYS A 626 -40.57 16.05 28.12
CA LYS A 626 -41.56 15.48 27.19
C LYS A 626 -41.82 16.38 25.98
N GLU A 627 -41.73 17.70 26.14
CA GLU A 627 -41.90 18.67 25.05
C GLU A 627 -40.77 18.64 24.03
N LYS A 628 -39.49 18.62 24.45
CA LYS A 628 -38.37 18.50 23.52
C LYS A 628 -38.41 17.15 22.79
N ASN A 629 -38.78 16.07 23.48
CA ASN A 629 -38.99 14.75 22.84
C ASN A 629 -40.13 14.77 21.80
N LYS A 630 -41.30 15.36 22.12
CA LYS A 630 -42.38 15.56 21.14
C LYS A 630 -41.92 16.39 19.94
N LYS A 631 -41.15 17.47 20.17
CA LYS A 631 -40.58 18.29 19.09
C LYS A 631 -39.53 17.55 18.26
N SER A 632 -38.72 16.66 18.84
CA SER A 632 -37.77 15.87 18.06
C SER A 632 -38.45 14.82 17.18
N LEU A 633 -39.57 14.25 17.62
CA LEU A 633 -40.34 13.30 16.80
C LEU A 633 -40.88 13.94 15.50
N THR A 634 -41.20 15.24 15.48
CA THR A 634 -41.64 15.92 14.25
C THR A 634 -40.53 16.14 13.21
N LEU A 635 -39.26 15.88 13.57
CA LEU A 635 -38.15 15.85 12.63
C LEU A 635 -38.11 14.57 11.78
N LEU A 636 -38.77 13.49 12.24
CA LEU A 636 -38.82 12.23 11.53
C LEU A 636 -39.73 12.35 10.30
N LYS A 637 -39.15 12.08 9.13
CA LYS A 637 -39.79 12.16 7.80
C LYS A 637 -39.34 10.99 6.94
N LYS A 638 -39.96 10.82 5.77
CA LYS A 638 -39.53 9.82 4.78
C LYS A 638 -38.04 10.04 4.44
N ALA A 639 -37.23 8.98 4.58
CA ALA A 639 -35.77 9.11 4.56
C ALA A 639 -35.23 9.56 3.20
N ASN A 640 -34.33 10.54 3.22
CA ASN A 640 -33.50 10.88 2.06
C ASN A 640 -32.34 9.88 1.99
N THR A 641 -32.19 9.20 0.85
CA THR A 641 -31.23 8.10 0.65
C THR A 641 -29.80 8.55 0.35
N ASN A 642 -29.53 9.87 0.30
CA ASN A 642 -28.24 10.44 -0.11
C ASN A 642 -27.33 10.80 1.09
N ILE A 643 -27.33 10.01 2.16
CA ILE A 643 -26.53 10.21 3.39
C ILE A 643 -25.95 8.85 3.81
N ASP A 644 -24.71 8.82 4.32
CA ASP A 644 -23.94 7.58 4.59
C ASP A 644 -23.79 6.72 3.32
N VAL A 645 -23.19 7.35 2.29
CA VAL A 645 -22.93 6.76 0.98
C VAL A 645 -21.55 6.12 0.91
N ILE A 646 -21.39 5.13 0.04
CA ILE A 646 -20.09 4.56 -0.32
C ILE A 646 -19.67 5.20 -1.64
N PRO A 647 -18.63 6.06 -1.63
CA PRO A 647 -18.19 6.76 -2.83
C PRO A 647 -17.30 5.88 -3.72
N GLU A 648 -16.95 6.39 -4.89
CA GLU A 648 -15.89 5.85 -5.76
C GLU A 648 -16.05 4.39 -6.24
N LEU A 649 -17.28 3.96 -6.54
CA LEU A 649 -17.56 2.58 -7.00
C LEU A 649 -17.55 2.37 -8.53
N GLN A 650 -17.16 3.38 -9.31
CA GLN A 650 -17.33 3.42 -10.77
C GLN A 650 -16.60 2.28 -11.48
N SER A 651 -15.32 2.08 -11.17
CA SER A 651 -14.45 1.02 -11.72
C SER A 651 -15.10 -0.37 -11.58
N THR A 652 -15.38 -0.76 -10.34
CA THR A 652 -15.98 -2.03 -9.97
C THR A 652 -17.33 -2.24 -10.66
N PHE A 653 -18.16 -1.20 -10.77
CA PHE A 653 -19.44 -1.27 -11.46
C PHE A 653 -19.31 -1.32 -13.00
N ARG A 654 -18.26 -0.76 -13.61
CA ARG A 654 -17.97 -0.93 -15.05
C ARG A 654 -17.61 -2.38 -15.37
N GLU A 655 -16.78 -3.00 -14.55
CA GLU A 655 -16.39 -4.40 -14.72
C GLU A 655 -17.60 -5.34 -14.55
N ILE A 656 -18.38 -5.19 -13.48
CA ILE A 656 -19.60 -5.99 -13.27
C ILE A 656 -20.61 -5.77 -14.41
N TYR A 657 -20.67 -4.55 -14.99
CA TYR A 657 -21.51 -4.30 -16.17
C TYR A 657 -21.07 -5.14 -17.37
N LYS A 658 -19.77 -5.11 -17.71
CA LYS A 658 -19.19 -5.78 -18.88
C LYS A 658 -19.48 -7.28 -18.90
N GLU A 659 -19.49 -7.92 -17.71
CA GLU A 659 -19.67 -9.38 -17.60
C GLU A 659 -21.14 -9.82 -17.48
N LEU A 660 -22.02 -9.03 -16.83
CA LEU A 660 -23.37 -9.48 -16.46
C LEU A 660 -24.53 -8.88 -17.27
N TYR A 661 -24.33 -7.72 -17.89
CA TYR A 661 -25.42 -6.90 -18.43
C TYR A 661 -25.14 -6.41 -19.86
N ASP A 662 -26.18 -6.40 -20.69
CA ASP A 662 -26.12 -6.04 -22.10
C ASP A 662 -27.46 -5.37 -22.55
N SER A 663 -27.68 -5.21 -23.85
CA SER A 663 -28.91 -4.61 -24.39
C SER A 663 -30.16 -5.49 -24.25
N GLU A 664 -29.99 -6.81 -24.21
CA GLU A 664 -31.10 -7.77 -24.02
C GLU A 664 -31.35 -8.04 -22.52
N ASN A 665 -30.32 -7.84 -21.69
CA ASN A 665 -30.29 -8.10 -20.25
C ASN A 665 -29.87 -6.82 -19.50
N PRO A 666 -30.76 -5.81 -19.38
CA PRO A 666 -30.41 -4.49 -18.88
C PRO A 666 -30.05 -4.47 -17.38
N ALA A 667 -29.06 -3.64 -17.04
CA ALA A 667 -28.63 -3.46 -15.65
C ALA A 667 -29.73 -2.84 -14.77
N PRO A 668 -29.79 -3.18 -13.46
CA PRO A 668 -30.84 -2.71 -12.57
C PRO A 668 -30.83 -1.18 -12.37
N ARG A 669 -32.01 -0.60 -12.10
CA ARG A 669 -32.17 0.84 -11.85
C ARG A 669 -31.12 1.38 -10.85
N LYS A 670 -30.54 2.54 -11.16
CA LYS A 670 -29.37 3.18 -10.52
C LYS A 670 -28.00 2.53 -10.74
N PHE A 671 -27.90 1.31 -11.26
CA PHE A 671 -26.59 0.69 -11.54
C PHE A 671 -25.76 1.55 -12.51
N SER A 672 -26.35 2.00 -13.61
CA SER A 672 -25.67 2.86 -14.59
C SER A 672 -25.27 4.22 -14.02
N GLU A 673 -26.06 4.79 -13.10
CA GLU A 673 -25.72 6.05 -12.42
C GLU A 673 -24.48 5.88 -11.51
N ILE A 674 -24.30 4.71 -10.87
CA ILE A 674 -23.11 4.36 -10.09
C ILE A 674 -21.91 4.12 -11.01
N LYS A 675 -22.10 3.35 -12.10
CA LYS A 675 -21.08 3.08 -13.13
C LYS A 675 -20.47 4.36 -13.71
N LEU A 676 -21.30 5.40 -13.88
CA LEU A 676 -20.93 6.72 -14.38
C LEU A 676 -20.45 7.70 -13.30
N GLY A 677 -20.51 7.34 -12.00
CA GLY A 677 -20.12 8.21 -10.89
C GLY A 677 -21.11 9.34 -10.56
N ILE A 678 -22.30 9.32 -11.18
CA ILE A 678 -23.36 10.33 -10.97
C ILE A 678 -24.07 10.09 -9.63
N PHE A 679 -24.15 8.83 -9.18
CA PHE A 679 -24.83 8.45 -7.94
C PHE A 679 -23.94 7.59 -7.04
N HIS A 680 -23.76 8.00 -5.78
CA HIS A 680 -23.13 7.21 -4.73
C HIS A 680 -24.20 6.52 -3.88
N PRO A 681 -24.24 5.18 -3.79
CA PRO A 681 -25.29 4.47 -3.08
C PRO A 681 -25.09 4.54 -1.55
N SER A 682 -26.19 4.65 -0.80
CA SER A 682 -26.17 4.31 0.63
C SER A 682 -25.93 2.81 0.81
N ARG A 683 -25.48 2.39 2.00
CA ARG A 683 -25.21 0.97 2.31
C ARG A 683 -26.39 0.05 2.00
N GLU A 684 -27.60 0.40 2.42
CA GLU A 684 -28.81 -0.36 2.07
C GLU A 684 -29.10 -0.36 0.56
N GLY A 685 -28.85 0.77 -0.11
CA GLY A 685 -29.00 0.87 -1.57
C GLY A 685 -28.03 -0.07 -2.28
N LEU A 686 -26.77 -0.10 -1.83
CA LEU A 686 -25.73 -0.98 -2.35
C LEU A 686 -26.08 -2.45 -2.08
N LEU A 687 -26.52 -2.83 -0.87
CA LEU A 687 -26.97 -4.20 -0.58
C LEU A 687 -28.16 -4.63 -1.45
N LYS A 688 -29.14 -3.74 -1.69
CA LYS A 688 -30.28 -4.00 -2.58
C LYS A 688 -29.85 -4.17 -4.05
N ILE A 689 -28.78 -3.52 -4.47
CA ILE A 689 -28.20 -3.68 -5.81
C ILE A 689 -27.36 -4.97 -5.88
N ILE A 690 -26.51 -5.24 -4.87
CA ILE A 690 -25.76 -6.50 -4.72
C ILE A 690 -26.69 -7.70 -4.78
N LEU A 691 -27.85 -7.67 -4.12
CA LEU A 691 -28.82 -8.76 -4.19
C LEU A 691 -29.30 -9.03 -5.63
N LYS A 692 -29.53 -7.96 -6.43
CA LYS A 692 -29.90 -8.09 -7.85
C LYS A 692 -28.74 -8.62 -8.70
N ILE A 693 -27.51 -8.22 -8.39
CA ILE A 693 -26.29 -8.74 -9.03
C ILE A 693 -26.15 -10.24 -8.70
N LYS A 694 -26.31 -10.65 -7.43
CA LYS A 694 -26.27 -12.05 -7.00
C LYS A 694 -27.37 -12.90 -7.65
N ASN A 695 -28.60 -12.39 -7.74
CA ASN A 695 -29.68 -13.08 -8.46
C ASN A 695 -29.31 -13.27 -9.93
N ARG A 696 -28.70 -12.26 -10.58
CA ARG A 696 -28.22 -12.38 -11.97
C ARG A 696 -27.10 -13.40 -12.13
N VAL A 697 -26.15 -13.47 -11.19
CA VAL A 697 -25.12 -14.53 -11.17
C VAL A 697 -25.78 -15.91 -11.03
N TYR A 698 -26.73 -16.06 -10.10
CA TYR A 698 -27.47 -17.32 -9.91
C TYR A 698 -28.29 -17.73 -11.15
N GLU A 699 -28.93 -16.79 -11.84
CA GLU A 699 -29.59 -17.04 -13.13
C GLU A 699 -28.60 -17.63 -14.15
N ILE A 700 -27.38 -17.08 -14.24
CA ILE A 700 -26.37 -17.57 -15.19
C ILE A 700 -25.87 -18.97 -14.79
N GLU A 701 -25.66 -19.23 -13.51
CA GLU A 701 -25.24 -20.55 -13.00
C GLU A 701 -26.35 -21.61 -13.10
N SER A 702 -27.63 -21.23 -13.01
CA SER A 702 -28.75 -22.18 -13.22
C SER A 702 -28.84 -22.70 -14.67
N LEU A 703 -28.34 -21.95 -15.66
CA LEU A 703 -28.32 -22.39 -17.06
C LEU A 703 -27.32 -23.52 -17.33
N GLU A 704 -26.24 -23.60 -16.55
CA GLU A 704 -25.29 -24.71 -16.60
C GLU A 704 -26.04 -26.03 -16.36
N LYS A 705 -26.88 -26.05 -15.31
CA LYS A 705 -27.66 -27.23 -14.88
C LYS A 705 -28.88 -27.49 -15.76
N ASP A 706 -29.68 -26.46 -16.06
CA ASP A 706 -31.00 -26.64 -16.67
C ASP A 706 -30.97 -26.70 -18.21
N GLY A 707 -29.91 -26.15 -18.84
CA GLY A 707 -29.83 -25.99 -20.30
C GLY A 707 -28.56 -26.53 -20.92
N ILE A 708 -27.39 -26.08 -20.48
CA ILE A 708 -26.13 -26.30 -21.21
C ILE A 708 -25.57 -27.70 -20.98
N SER A 709 -25.67 -28.26 -19.77
CA SER A 709 -25.35 -29.69 -19.54
C SER A 709 -26.19 -30.61 -20.44
N LYS A 710 -27.48 -30.33 -20.62
CA LYS A 710 -28.37 -31.07 -21.54
C LYS A 710 -28.01 -30.90 -23.02
N LEU A 711 -27.42 -29.77 -23.39
CA LEU A 711 -26.94 -29.57 -24.77
C LEU A 711 -25.59 -30.29 -24.98
N GLN A 712 -24.65 -30.17 -24.04
CA GLN A 712 -23.34 -30.82 -24.11
C GLN A 712 -23.43 -32.35 -24.23
N ASN A 713 -24.39 -32.98 -23.55
CA ASN A 713 -24.60 -34.43 -23.57
C ASN A 713 -25.22 -34.98 -24.88
N LEU A 714 -25.60 -34.12 -25.84
CA LEU A 714 -26.04 -34.58 -27.17
C LEU A 714 -24.84 -35.17 -27.93
N PRO A 715 -24.87 -36.42 -28.42
CA PRO A 715 -23.78 -36.98 -29.23
C PRO A 715 -23.76 -36.36 -30.64
N THR A 716 -22.60 -36.32 -31.30
CA THR A 716 -22.50 -35.93 -32.71
C THR A 716 -23.06 -37.03 -33.63
N VAL A 717 -23.38 -36.68 -34.87
CA VAL A 717 -23.85 -37.67 -35.88
C VAL A 717 -22.84 -38.80 -36.06
N GLN A 718 -21.54 -38.48 -36.04
CA GLN A 718 -20.47 -39.48 -36.15
C GLN A 718 -20.44 -40.41 -34.92
N GLN A 719 -20.52 -39.87 -33.70
CA GLN A 719 -20.58 -40.68 -32.48
C GLN A 719 -21.78 -41.65 -32.49
N ILE A 720 -22.95 -41.21 -32.97
CA ILE A 720 -24.13 -42.08 -33.14
C ILE A 720 -23.86 -43.21 -34.16
N ILE A 721 -23.17 -42.90 -35.26
CA ILE A 721 -22.81 -43.88 -36.30
C ILE A 721 -21.82 -44.92 -35.76
N ASP A 722 -20.78 -44.46 -35.08
CA ASP A 722 -19.72 -45.30 -34.52
C ASP A 722 -20.28 -46.26 -33.45
N GLU A 723 -21.07 -45.75 -32.50
CA GLU A 723 -21.71 -46.56 -31.45
C GLU A 723 -22.75 -47.53 -32.02
N GLY A 724 -23.53 -47.09 -33.01
CA GLY A 724 -24.48 -47.93 -33.74
C GLY A 724 -23.82 -49.05 -34.57
N GLY A 725 -22.53 -48.90 -34.90
CA GLY A 725 -21.72 -49.91 -35.58
C GLY A 725 -21.19 -51.01 -34.65
N LYS A 726 -20.88 -50.68 -33.38
CA LYS A 726 -20.23 -51.59 -32.42
C LYS A 726 -21.06 -52.80 -32.00
N SER A 727 -22.39 -52.72 -32.03
CA SER A 727 -23.28 -53.77 -31.52
C SER A 727 -24.36 -54.17 -32.52
N LYS A 728 -24.37 -55.46 -32.87
CA LYS A 728 -25.38 -56.06 -33.76
C LYS A 728 -26.81 -55.85 -33.23
N LYS A 729 -27.00 -55.87 -31.90
CA LYS A 729 -28.30 -55.63 -31.23
C LYS A 729 -28.76 -54.18 -31.36
N ILE A 730 -27.85 -53.21 -31.19
CA ILE A 730 -28.13 -51.76 -31.35
C ILE A 730 -28.44 -51.44 -32.81
N ASN A 731 -27.66 -51.97 -33.75
CA ASN A 731 -27.88 -51.77 -35.19
C ASN A 731 -29.25 -52.29 -35.65
N THR A 732 -29.70 -53.45 -35.15
CA THR A 732 -31.07 -53.96 -35.39
C THR A 732 -32.15 -53.04 -34.82
N LEU A 733 -31.95 -52.48 -33.62
CA LEU A 733 -32.87 -51.51 -33.03
C LEU A 733 -32.93 -50.19 -33.82
N LEU A 734 -31.80 -49.69 -34.32
CA LEU A 734 -31.73 -48.51 -35.17
C LEU A 734 -32.49 -48.73 -36.49
N TRP A 735 -32.24 -49.84 -37.19
CA TRP A 735 -33.01 -50.21 -38.39
C TRP A 735 -34.51 -50.32 -38.12
N LYS A 736 -34.92 -50.93 -37.01
CA LYS A 736 -36.34 -51.08 -36.66
C LYS A 736 -37.05 -49.73 -36.42
N ASN A 737 -36.38 -48.74 -35.83
CA ASN A 737 -36.99 -47.46 -35.46
C ASN A 737 -36.78 -46.34 -36.50
N LEU A 738 -35.76 -46.43 -37.37
CA LEU A 738 -35.39 -45.36 -38.31
C LEU A 738 -35.46 -45.78 -39.79
N ASN A 739 -35.49 -47.09 -40.07
CA ASN A 739 -35.54 -47.66 -41.43
C ASN A 739 -34.50 -47.00 -42.38
N GLN A 740 -34.91 -46.57 -43.58
CA GLN A 740 -34.04 -45.90 -44.56
C GLN A 740 -33.28 -44.68 -44.00
N SER A 741 -33.76 -44.00 -42.95
CA SER A 741 -33.03 -42.87 -42.34
C SER A 741 -31.71 -43.29 -41.71
N TRP A 742 -31.60 -44.54 -41.23
CA TRP A 742 -30.34 -45.08 -40.71
C TRP A 742 -29.36 -45.46 -41.83
N ALA A 743 -29.87 -45.84 -43.01
CA ALA A 743 -29.05 -46.06 -44.19
C ALA A 743 -28.44 -44.75 -44.70
N THR A 744 -29.23 -43.69 -44.81
CA THR A 744 -28.75 -42.37 -45.26
C THR A 744 -27.77 -41.73 -44.27
N MET A 745 -27.99 -41.88 -42.95
CA MET A 745 -27.03 -41.45 -41.94
C MET A 745 -25.65 -42.11 -42.12
N ARG A 746 -25.60 -43.44 -42.29
CA ARG A 746 -24.33 -44.16 -42.52
C ARG A 746 -23.67 -43.85 -43.86
N ALA A 747 -24.41 -43.29 -44.83
CA ALA A 747 -23.87 -42.76 -46.08
C ALA A 747 -23.40 -41.29 -45.97
N GLY A 748 -23.34 -40.72 -44.76
CA GLY A 748 -22.87 -39.36 -44.51
C GLY A 748 -23.91 -38.26 -44.71
N ILE A 749 -25.19 -38.59 -44.94
CA ILE A 749 -26.26 -37.60 -45.15
C ILE A 749 -26.78 -37.11 -43.78
N PRO A 750 -26.74 -35.79 -43.48
CA PRO A 750 -27.13 -35.27 -42.17
C PRO A 750 -28.61 -35.51 -41.84
N PRO A 751 -28.93 -36.11 -40.68
CA PRO A 751 -30.31 -36.38 -40.26
C PRO A 751 -31.04 -35.13 -39.73
N ASN A 752 -32.37 -35.17 -39.80
CA ASN A 752 -33.22 -34.24 -39.08
C ASN A 752 -33.22 -34.56 -37.57
N ALA A 753 -33.40 -33.54 -36.75
CA ALA A 753 -33.24 -33.58 -35.29
C ALA A 753 -34.06 -34.68 -34.62
N LYS A 754 -35.33 -34.89 -35.03
CA LYS A 754 -36.17 -35.98 -34.49
C LYS A 754 -35.52 -37.36 -34.69
N ASN A 755 -34.99 -37.64 -35.88
CA ASN A 755 -34.41 -38.94 -36.22
C ASN A 755 -33.07 -39.14 -35.50
N ALA A 756 -32.27 -38.07 -35.38
CA ALA A 756 -31.01 -38.09 -34.65
C ALA A 756 -31.19 -38.29 -33.14
N LEU A 757 -32.18 -37.63 -32.51
CA LEU A 757 -32.52 -37.83 -31.11
C LEU A 757 -33.03 -39.25 -30.84
N THR A 758 -33.86 -39.81 -31.74
CA THR A 758 -34.26 -41.23 -31.65
C THR A 758 -33.05 -42.17 -31.78
N ALA A 759 -32.08 -41.86 -32.64
CA ALA A 759 -30.84 -42.64 -32.75
C ALA A 759 -29.95 -42.51 -31.50
N ALA A 760 -29.84 -41.31 -30.92
CA ALA A 760 -29.12 -41.05 -29.67
C ALA A 760 -29.73 -41.79 -28.48
N GLY A 761 -31.07 -41.84 -28.38
CA GLY A 761 -31.77 -42.61 -27.35
C GLY A 761 -31.55 -44.13 -27.43
N ILE A 762 -31.24 -44.66 -28.61
CA ILE A 762 -30.96 -46.10 -28.84
C ILE A 762 -29.45 -46.43 -28.65
N THR A 763 -28.55 -45.46 -28.87
CA THR A 763 -27.10 -45.67 -28.85
C THR A 763 -26.43 -45.24 -27.54
N HIS A 764 -26.91 -44.16 -26.92
CA HIS A 764 -26.32 -43.51 -25.75
C HIS A 764 -27.32 -43.38 -24.58
N GLU A 765 -28.45 -44.11 -24.64
CA GLU A 765 -29.57 -44.09 -23.67
C GLU A 765 -30.16 -42.68 -23.39
N TYR A 766 -29.88 -41.71 -24.28
CA TYR A 766 -30.20 -40.30 -24.08
C TYR A 766 -31.62 -39.95 -24.58
N GLN A 767 -32.59 -39.89 -23.65
CA GLN A 767 -33.97 -39.48 -23.95
C GLN A 767 -34.20 -37.99 -23.63
N VAL A 768 -34.26 -37.14 -24.66
CA VAL A 768 -34.66 -35.73 -24.54
C VAL A 768 -35.56 -35.34 -25.72
N GLU A 769 -36.65 -34.65 -25.42
CA GLU A 769 -37.61 -34.17 -26.42
C GLU A 769 -37.07 -32.98 -27.23
N ILE A 770 -37.42 -32.92 -28.52
CA ILE A 770 -36.97 -31.85 -29.42
C ILE A 770 -37.40 -30.45 -28.95
N ASP A 771 -38.60 -30.35 -28.35
CA ASP A 771 -39.13 -29.14 -27.72
C ASP A 771 -38.27 -28.70 -26.52
N GLU A 772 -37.62 -29.63 -25.82
CA GLU A 772 -36.72 -29.34 -24.70
C GLU A 772 -35.35 -28.87 -25.18
N VAL A 773 -34.77 -29.52 -26.21
CA VAL A 773 -33.54 -29.07 -26.88
C VAL A 773 -33.70 -27.66 -27.44
N GLY A 774 -34.82 -27.38 -28.12
CA GLY A 774 -35.12 -26.04 -28.65
C GLY A 774 -35.25 -24.97 -27.57
N ARG A 775 -35.91 -25.29 -26.44
CA ARG A 775 -36.01 -24.38 -25.28
C ARG A 775 -34.65 -24.16 -24.61
N ALA A 776 -33.81 -25.18 -24.50
CA ALA A 776 -32.45 -25.07 -23.94
C ALA A 776 -31.55 -24.20 -24.81
N LEU A 777 -31.57 -24.37 -26.14
CA LEU A 777 -30.86 -23.53 -27.10
C LEU A 777 -31.33 -22.06 -27.03
N TYR A 778 -32.64 -21.82 -27.13
CA TYR A 778 -33.20 -20.47 -27.07
C TYR A 778 -32.84 -19.72 -25.78
N ARG A 779 -32.88 -20.41 -24.63
CA ARG A 779 -32.40 -19.85 -23.35
C ARG A 779 -30.89 -19.55 -23.41
N SER A 780 -30.07 -20.52 -23.79
CA SER A 780 -28.61 -20.39 -23.79
C SER A 780 -28.13 -19.21 -24.65
N PHE A 781 -28.74 -19.00 -25.82
CA PHE A 781 -28.48 -17.84 -26.67
C PHE A 781 -28.88 -16.51 -25.99
N LYS A 782 -30.12 -16.42 -25.50
CA LYS A 782 -30.63 -15.21 -24.82
C LYS A 782 -29.79 -14.77 -23.61
N PHE A 783 -29.29 -15.71 -22.81
CA PHE A 783 -28.52 -15.41 -21.59
C PHE A 783 -27.01 -15.23 -21.83
N THR A 784 -26.46 -15.75 -22.93
CA THR A 784 -25.11 -15.38 -23.36
C THR A 784 -25.05 -13.99 -24.01
N GLY A 785 -26.20 -13.38 -24.35
CA GLY A 785 -26.27 -12.10 -25.06
C GLY A 785 -26.06 -12.28 -26.57
N ARG A 786 -26.50 -13.43 -27.12
CA ARG A 786 -26.35 -13.82 -28.51
C ARG A 786 -27.72 -14.06 -29.14
N SER A 787 -27.97 -13.43 -30.29
CA SER A 787 -29.21 -13.67 -31.04
C SER A 787 -29.12 -14.98 -31.82
N LEU A 788 -29.92 -15.98 -31.43
CA LEU A 788 -30.09 -17.23 -32.17
C LEU A 788 -30.55 -16.98 -33.62
N GLN A 789 -31.35 -15.94 -33.84
CA GLN A 789 -31.83 -15.52 -35.16
C GLN A 789 -30.70 -15.05 -36.08
N ARG A 790 -29.65 -14.40 -35.52
CA ARG A 790 -28.45 -13.99 -36.26
C ARG A 790 -27.46 -15.14 -36.47
N PHE A 791 -27.48 -16.14 -35.61
CA PHE A 791 -26.60 -17.31 -35.71
C PHE A 791 -27.08 -18.30 -36.77
N ASP A 792 -28.35 -18.72 -36.71
CA ASP A 792 -29.00 -19.53 -37.73
C ASP A 792 -30.50 -19.19 -37.77
N PHE A 793 -30.91 -18.42 -38.78
CA PHE A 793 -32.29 -18.00 -38.97
C PHE A 793 -33.25 -19.18 -39.21
N SER A 794 -32.77 -20.26 -39.84
CA SER A 794 -33.56 -21.47 -40.11
C SER A 794 -33.82 -22.23 -38.81
N LEU A 795 -32.77 -22.44 -38.01
CA LEU A 795 -32.86 -23.04 -36.68
C LEU A 795 -33.74 -22.18 -35.75
N TRP A 796 -33.58 -20.86 -35.74
CA TRP A 796 -34.44 -19.95 -34.97
C TRP A 796 -35.92 -20.09 -35.36
N LYS A 797 -36.24 -20.06 -36.66
CA LYS A 797 -37.61 -20.24 -37.16
C LYS A 797 -38.17 -21.61 -36.76
N SER A 798 -37.36 -22.67 -36.81
CA SER A 798 -37.79 -24.02 -36.41
C SER A 798 -38.15 -24.13 -34.92
N ILE A 799 -37.37 -23.49 -34.05
CA ILE A 799 -37.56 -23.49 -32.60
C ILE A 799 -38.75 -22.60 -32.20
N LEU A 800 -38.99 -21.50 -32.91
CA LEU A 800 -40.09 -20.56 -32.60
C LEU A 800 -41.47 -21.10 -33.00
N TYR A 801 -41.58 -21.77 -34.16
CA TYR A 801 -42.86 -22.16 -34.76
C TYR A 801 -43.27 -23.63 -34.51
N LYS A 802 -42.52 -24.41 -33.72
CA LYS A 802 -42.79 -25.82 -33.33
C LYS A 802 -43.01 -26.84 -34.46
N HIS A 803 -42.92 -26.44 -35.73
CA HIS A 803 -43.41 -27.23 -36.87
C HIS A 803 -42.41 -27.40 -38.01
N SER A 804 -41.10 -27.22 -37.77
CA SER A 804 -40.07 -27.70 -38.71
C SER A 804 -38.98 -28.51 -38.00
N ASN A 805 -38.69 -29.68 -38.55
CA ASN A 805 -37.72 -30.63 -38.03
C ASN A 805 -36.32 -30.21 -38.50
N ALA A 806 -35.64 -29.36 -37.71
CA ALA A 806 -34.33 -28.80 -38.05
C ALA A 806 -33.29 -29.89 -38.38
N ARG A 807 -32.26 -29.56 -39.16
CA ARG A 807 -31.09 -30.43 -39.30
C ARG A 807 -30.39 -30.55 -37.95
N TYR A 808 -30.09 -31.78 -37.52
CA TYR A 808 -29.43 -32.00 -36.22
C TYR A 808 -28.05 -31.35 -36.14
N GLU A 809 -27.36 -31.26 -37.27
CA GLU A 809 -26.06 -30.60 -37.38
C GLU A 809 -26.11 -29.09 -37.03
N SER A 810 -27.20 -28.38 -37.35
CA SER A 810 -27.40 -26.99 -36.90
C SER A 810 -27.55 -26.90 -35.37
N ILE A 811 -28.21 -27.88 -34.74
CA ILE A 811 -28.35 -27.97 -33.28
C ILE A 811 -26.98 -28.21 -32.62
N ILE A 812 -26.16 -29.11 -33.19
CA ILE A 812 -24.81 -29.41 -32.71
C ILE A 812 -23.87 -28.20 -32.87
N LYS A 813 -23.87 -27.54 -34.03
CA LYS A 813 -23.09 -26.29 -34.25
C LYS A 813 -23.51 -25.19 -33.28
N ALA A 814 -24.82 -25.06 -33.00
CA ALA A 814 -25.34 -24.11 -32.01
C ALA A 814 -24.97 -24.49 -30.56
N ARG A 815 -24.95 -25.79 -30.20
CA ARG A 815 -24.45 -26.32 -28.91
C ARG A 815 -23.00 -25.93 -28.71
N ASP A 816 -22.14 -26.18 -29.68
CA ASP A 816 -20.69 -26.01 -29.53
C ASP A 816 -20.30 -24.54 -29.42
N TYR A 817 -20.85 -23.71 -30.31
CA TYR A 817 -20.72 -22.26 -30.25
C TYR A 817 -21.15 -21.68 -28.89
N ILE A 818 -22.32 -22.10 -28.37
CA ILE A 818 -22.83 -21.55 -27.11
C ILE A 818 -22.08 -22.10 -25.89
N SER A 819 -21.59 -23.35 -25.95
CA SER A 819 -20.81 -23.97 -24.87
C SER A 819 -19.46 -23.30 -24.69
N GLY A 820 -18.72 -23.03 -25.78
CA GLY A 820 -17.45 -22.31 -25.71
C GLY A 820 -17.59 -20.88 -25.14
N ILE A 821 -18.64 -20.16 -25.55
CA ILE A 821 -18.95 -18.82 -25.01
C ILE A 821 -19.32 -18.89 -23.53
N PHE A 822 -20.12 -19.88 -23.13
CA PHE A 822 -20.56 -20.04 -21.75
C PHE A 822 -19.40 -20.40 -20.80
N SER A 823 -18.49 -21.29 -21.21
CA SER A 823 -17.28 -21.62 -20.43
C SER A 823 -16.40 -20.39 -20.16
N LYS A 824 -16.21 -19.52 -21.17
CA LYS A 824 -15.52 -18.23 -20.99
C LYS A 824 -16.26 -17.32 -19.99
N LYS A 825 -17.60 -17.29 -20.02
CA LYS A 825 -18.45 -16.50 -19.12
C LYS A 825 -18.46 -17.03 -17.67
N ILE A 826 -18.40 -18.35 -17.45
CA ILE A 826 -18.24 -18.93 -16.10
C ILE A 826 -16.91 -18.55 -15.47
N SER A 827 -15.81 -18.55 -16.25
CA SER A 827 -14.50 -18.13 -15.75
C SER A 827 -14.51 -16.69 -15.23
N SER A 828 -15.16 -15.76 -15.95
CA SER A 828 -15.26 -14.36 -15.50
C SER A 828 -16.20 -14.17 -14.30
N LEU A 829 -17.22 -15.01 -14.12
CA LEU A 829 -18.09 -15.00 -12.94
C LEU A 829 -17.32 -15.17 -11.62
N LYS A 830 -16.19 -15.88 -11.59
CA LYS A 830 -15.36 -16.02 -10.38
C LYS A 830 -14.85 -14.65 -9.88
N ARG A 831 -14.28 -13.85 -10.79
CA ARG A 831 -13.81 -12.47 -10.51
C ARG A 831 -14.97 -11.54 -10.10
N VAL A 832 -16.14 -11.72 -10.72
CA VAL A 832 -17.36 -10.98 -10.36
C VAL A 832 -17.83 -11.33 -8.94
N LYS A 833 -17.78 -12.62 -8.54
CA LYS A 833 -18.13 -13.06 -7.17
C LYS A 833 -17.20 -12.49 -6.10
N GLU A 834 -15.91 -12.38 -6.38
CA GLU A 834 -14.93 -11.74 -5.49
C GLU A 834 -15.25 -10.25 -5.29
N LYS A 835 -15.51 -9.51 -6.38
CA LYS A 835 -15.95 -8.10 -6.32
C LYS A 835 -17.27 -7.93 -5.58
N ILE A 836 -18.23 -8.83 -5.77
CA ILE A 836 -19.49 -8.85 -4.99
C ILE A 836 -19.21 -9.00 -3.49
N LYS A 837 -18.35 -9.95 -3.10
CA LYS A 837 -17.96 -10.18 -1.69
C LYS A 837 -17.30 -8.92 -1.10
N TRP A 838 -16.45 -8.24 -1.86
CA TRP A 838 -15.83 -6.98 -1.42
C TRP A 838 -16.83 -5.82 -1.29
N LEU A 839 -17.75 -5.66 -2.25
CA LEU A 839 -18.85 -4.69 -2.15
C LEU A 839 -19.75 -4.97 -0.92
N GLU A 840 -19.95 -6.24 -0.54
CA GLU A 840 -20.63 -6.59 0.71
C GLU A 840 -19.84 -6.21 1.96
N ILE A 841 -18.51 -6.37 1.97
CA ILE A 841 -17.63 -5.93 3.07
C ILE A 841 -17.72 -4.41 3.23
N LEU A 842 -17.56 -3.65 2.14
CA LEU A 842 -17.74 -2.19 2.14
C LEU A 842 -19.14 -1.79 2.67
N ALA A 843 -20.20 -2.46 2.21
CA ALA A 843 -21.58 -2.19 2.64
C ALA A 843 -21.87 -2.56 4.09
N LYS A 844 -21.20 -3.59 4.63
CA LYS A 844 -21.37 -4.09 6.02
C LYS A 844 -20.32 -3.55 6.99
N SER A 845 -19.36 -2.76 6.52
CA SER A 845 -18.28 -2.15 7.30
C SER A 845 -18.79 -1.35 8.52
N ASP A 846 -17.90 -1.16 9.49
CA ASP A 846 -18.08 -0.24 10.60
C ASP A 846 -17.38 1.11 10.32
N LEU A 847 -17.07 1.40 9.05
CA LEU A 847 -16.43 2.63 8.60
C LEU A 847 -17.41 3.54 7.85
N TYR A 848 -17.55 4.78 8.30
CA TYR A 848 -18.21 5.86 7.56
C TYR A 848 -17.16 6.61 6.74
N TRP A 849 -17.43 6.85 5.46
CA TRP A 849 -16.53 7.53 4.54
C TRP A 849 -16.85 9.04 4.54
N ASP A 850 -15.99 9.85 5.14
CA ASP A 850 -16.21 11.30 5.27
C ASP A 850 -15.27 12.09 4.34
N PRO A 851 -15.80 12.88 3.39
CA PRO A 851 -14.99 13.64 2.44
C PRO A 851 -14.10 14.68 3.13
N ILE A 852 -12.87 14.83 2.66
CA ILE A 852 -12.01 15.98 2.96
C ILE A 852 -12.64 17.23 2.33
N VAL A 853 -12.77 18.30 3.10
CA VAL A 853 -13.31 19.61 2.65
C VAL A 853 -12.33 20.75 2.82
N LYS A 854 -11.21 20.53 3.50
CA LYS A 854 -10.14 21.51 3.63
C LYS A 854 -8.81 20.87 4.02
N ILE A 855 -7.72 21.28 3.37
CA ILE A 855 -6.34 20.98 3.80
C ILE A 855 -5.61 22.30 4.08
N THR A 856 -4.85 22.36 5.17
CA THR A 856 -4.09 23.57 5.55
C THR A 856 -2.73 23.24 6.13
N LYS A 857 -1.66 23.78 5.54
CA LYS A 857 -0.32 23.80 6.14
C LYS A 857 -0.33 24.76 7.34
N ILE A 858 0.21 24.32 8.47
CA ILE A 858 0.29 25.07 9.73
C ILE A 858 1.71 25.01 10.30
N LYS A 859 2.20 26.08 10.91
CA LYS A 859 3.45 26.00 11.68
C LYS A 859 3.26 25.14 12.93
N SER A 860 4.22 24.30 13.25
CA SER A 860 4.25 23.58 14.53
C SER A 860 4.36 24.56 15.70
N ARG A 861 3.89 24.11 16.85
CA ARG A 861 3.81 24.91 18.10
C ARG A 861 4.49 24.22 19.28
N HIS A 862 5.02 23.03 19.06
CA HIS A 862 5.58 22.15 20.06
C HIS A 862 6.89 21.57 19.54
N PRO A 863 7.89 21.35 20.41
CA PRO A 863 9.19 20.82 19.99
C PRO A 863 9.13 19.36 19.51
N TYR A 864 8.05 18.62 19.82
CA TYR A 864 7.91 17.20 19.51
C TYR A 864 6.56 16.84 18.87
N VAL A 865 6.60 15.78 18.04
CA VAL A 865 5.47 15.04 17.46
C VAL A 865 5.52 13.59 17.96
N TYR A 866 4.40 12.85 17.90
CA TYR A 866 4.20 11.58 18.63
C TYR A 866 3.63 10.47 17.76
N ASP A 867 4.10 9.23 17.90
CA ASP A 867 3.56 8.05 17.18
C ASP A 867 3.23 6.89 18.15
N LEU A 868 2.28 6.02 17.75
CA LEU A 868 1.86 4.81 18.44
C LEU A 868 1.89 3.63 17.45
N GLN A 869 2.86 2.73 17.61
CA GLN A 869 2.93 1.50 16.82
C GLN A 869 1.89 0.51 17.33
N VAL A 870 0.98 0.12 16.44
CA VAL A 870 -0.08 -0.86 16.70
C VAL A 870 -0.04 -2.00 15.70
N GLU A 871 -0.61 -3.09 16.15
CA GLU A 871 -0.89 -4.36 15.50
C GLU A 871 -1.29 -4.28 14.02
N ASN A 872 -2.55 -4.04 13.66
CA ASN A 872 -2.95 -3.83 12.25
C ASN A 872 -2.30 -2.60 11.58
N SER A 873 -1.54 -1.81 12.36
CA SER A 873 -0.89 -0.54 12.03
C SER A 873 -1.82 0.66 11.90
N VAL A 874 -3.13 0.51 12.18
CA VAL A 874 -4.14 1.53 11.86
C VAL A 874 -4.93 1.94 13.12
N PHE A 875 -4.68 3.13 13.69
CA PHE A 875 -5.39 3.59 14.91
C PHE A 875 -6.17 4.90 14.76
N LEU A 876 -7.21 5.07 15.59
CA LEU A 876 -8.12 6.20 15.59
C LEU A 876 -7.55 7.39 16.40
N ALA A 877 -7.30 8.51 15.71
CA ALA A 877 -6.78 9.74 16.31
C ALA A 877 -7.40 11.02 15.74
N GLY A 878 -7.15 12.14 16.41
CA GLY A 878 -7.56 13.48 15.99
C GLY A 878 -8.90 13.94 16.57
N TYR A 879 -9.20 15.20 16.31
CA TYR A 879 -10.44 15.88 16.68
C TYR A 879 -11.66 15.20 16.04
N GLY A 880 -12.35 14.38 16.85
CA GLY A 880 -13.49 13.55 16.44
C GLY A 880 -13.16 12.21 15.74
N GLY A 881 -11.88 11.87 15.55
CA GLY A 881 -11.39 10.53 15.15
C GLY A 881 -11.30 10.22 13.65
N VAL A 882 -10.11 9.81 13.18
CA VAL A 882 -9.68 9.39 11.81
C VAL A 882 -8.54 8.33 11.91
N PHE A 883 -8.26 7.49 10.89
CA PHE A 883 -7.31 6.33 10.90
C PHE A 883 -6.00 6.46 10.05
N VAL A 884 -4.89 5.70 10.33
CA VAL A 884 -3.45 5.90 9.86
C VAL A 884 -2.60 4.60 9.50
N HIS A 885 -1.25 4.56 9.23
CA HIS A 885 -0.45 3.30 8.91
C HIS A 885 1.15 3.22 9.08
N ASN A 886 1.75 2.04 9.45
CA ASN A 886 3.24 1.71 9.66
C ASN A 886 3.93 0.61 8.72
N SER A 887 5.20 0.14 8.91
CA SER A 887 6.18 -0.43 7.89
C SER A 887 6.31 -1.99 7.68
N TYR A 888 7.09 -2.49 6.66
CA TYR A 888 7.03 -3.90 6.15
C TYR A 888 8.27 -4.66 5.51
N PHE A 889 9.25 -4.04 4.79
CA PHE A 889 10.11 -4.75 3.79
C PHE A 889 11.11 -5.83 4.29
N VAL A 890 12.08 -5.49 5.15
CA VAL A 890 13.31 -6.30 5.35
C VAL A 890 13.05 -7.73 5.81
N LYS A 891 11.96 -7.94 6.56
CA LYS A 891 11.55 -9.25 7.08
C LYS A 891 11.21 -10.25 5.96
N LEU A 892 10.77 -9.77 4.79
CA LEU A 892 10.55 -10.61 3.60
C LEU A 892 11.84 -11.17 3.01
N GLU A 893 12.86 -10.33 2.86
CA GLU A 893 14.14 -10.75 2.29
C GLU A 893 14.80 -11.83 3.18
N ALA A 894 14.80 -11.59 4.50
CA ALA A 894 15.36 -12.53 5.48
C ALA A 894 14.67 -13.90 5.41
N LEU A 895 13.33 -13.93 5.33
CA LEU A 895 12.57 -15.17 5.18
C LEU A 895 12.86 -15.89 3.85
N ARG A 896 12.80 -15.17 2.73
CA ARG A 896 13.01 -15.75 1.39
C ARG A 896 14.43 -16.29 1.22
N SER A 897 15.43 -15.63 1.80
CA SER A 897 16.84 -16.06 1.74
C SER A 897 17.09 -17.32 2.57
N LEU A 898 16.41 -17.45 3.72
CA LEU A 898 16.45 -18.67 4.52
C LEU A 898 15.87 -19.87 3.74
N MET A 899 14.78 -19.65 2.98
CA MET A 899 14.17 -20.69 2.14
C MET A 899 15.08 -21.19 1.01
N THR A 900 16.04 -20.39 0.55
CA THR A 900 17.05 -20.80 -0.46
C THR A 900 18.34 -21.36 0.16
N GLY A 901 18.34 -21.65 1.47
CA GLY A 901 19.47 -22.26 2.17
C GLY A 901 20.57 -21.30 2.61
N THR A 902 20.29 -19.99 2.66
CA THR A 902 21.21 -18.97 3.17
C THR A 902 21.03 -18.82 4.68
N GLU A 903 22.10 -18.93 5.47
CA GLU A 903 22.02 -18.63 6.91
C GLU A 903 21.87 -17.10 7.11
N VAL A 904 20.95 -16.65 7.97
CA VAL A 904 20.69 -15.23 8.23
C VAL A 904 21.06 -14.88 9.66
N ILE A 905 21.89 -13.87 9.82
CA ILE A 905 22.31 -13.31 11.10
C ILE A 905 21.83 -11.86 11.17
N ILE A 906 21.24 -11.42 12.27
CA ILE A 906 20.66 -10.07 12.42
C ILE A 906 21.20 -9.41 13.67
N ILE A 907 21.63 -8.15 13.57
CA ILE A 907 21.90 -7.26 14.70
C ILE A 907 20.71 -6.31 14.83
N ASP A 908 19.92 -6.49 15.90
CA ASP A 908 18.57 -5.93 16.08
C ASP A 908 18.53 -4.98 17.30
N PRO A 909 18.69 -3.66 17.10
CA PRO A 909 18.66 -2.66 18.17
C PRO A 909 17.24 -2.36 18.69
N GLU A 910 16.18 -2.72 17.96
CA GLU A 910 14.79 -2.37 18.31
C GLU A 910 13.93 -3.56 18.75
N SER A 911 14.47 -4.79 18.72
CA SER A 911 13.76 -6.08 18.86
C SER A 911 12.62 -6.29 17.85
N GLU A 912 12.82 -5.85 16.60
CA GLU A 912 11.87 -5.99 15.50
C GLU A 912 11.79 -7.42 14.95
N TYR A 913 12.81 -8.27 15.11
CA TYR A 913 12.92 -9.59 14.45
C TYR A 913 12.65 -10.79 15.35
N LYS A 914 12.42 -10.57 16.65
CA LYS A 914 12.12 -11.65 17.61
C LYS A 914 10.97 -12.58 17.16
N PRO A 915 9.81 -12.09 16.69
CA PRO A 915 8.72 -12.96 16.25
C PRO A 915 9.09 -13.84 15.04
N LEU A 916 9.86 -13.28 14.10
CA LEU A 916 10.32 -14.00 12.91
C LEU A 916 11.32 -15.09 13.30
N ALA A 917 12.25 -14.81 14.22
CA ALA A 917 13.17 -15.81 14.75
C ALA A 917 12.41 -16.98 15.40
N GLU A 918 11.47 -16.69 16.30
CA GLU A 918 10.65 -17.72 16.94
C GLU A 918 9.83 -18.54 15.91
N ALA A 919 9.33 -17.92 14.84
CA ALA A 919 8.54 -18.57 13.80
C ALA A 919 9.33 -19.51 12.88
N VAL A 920 10.61 -19.21 12.60
CA VAL A 920 11.49 -20.05 11.74
C VAL A 920 12.35 -21.04 12.52
N GLY A 921 12.17 -21.15 13.85
CA GLY A 921 13.02 -21.98 14.71
C GLY A 921 14.42 -21.40 14.94
N GLY A 922 14.58 -20.09 14.74
CA GLY A 922 15.82 -19.34 14.91
C GLY A 922 16.21 -19.08 16.37
N GLU A 923 17.48 -18.72 16.57
CA GLU A 923 18.06 -18.40 17.86
C GLU A 923 17.99 -16.89 18.15
N TYR A 924 17.48 -16.50 19.33
CA TYR A 924 17.34 -15.11 19.73
C TYR A 924 18.20 -14.81 20.98
N ILE A 925 19.28 -14.05 20.78
CA ILE A 925 20.32 -13.77 21.77
C ILE A 925 20.20 -12.30 22.20
N SER A 926 19.67 -12.05 23.40
CA SER A 926 19.59 -10.70 23.97
C SER A 926 20.83 -10.36 24.80
N PHE A 927 21.41 -9.19 24.55
CA PHE A 927 22.47 -8.62 25.39
C PHE A 927 21.92 -7.65 26.42
N ALA A 928 22.07 -8.04 27.69
CA ALA A 928 21.80 -7.22 28.85
C ALA A 928 22.79 -7.54 29.97
N PHE A 929 22.92 -6.65 30.96
CA PHE A 929 23.73 -6.85 32.17
C PHE A 929 23.50 -8.22 32.84
N ASN A 930 22.25 -8.66 32.94
CA ASN A 930 21.89 -9.93 33.57
C ASN A 930 21.66 -11.07 32.57
N ALA A 931 21.92 -10.87 31.27
CA ALA A 931 21.74 -11.92 30.26
C ALA A 931 22.76 -13.05 30.48
N PRO A 932 22.40 -14.31 30.23
CA PRO A 932 23.35 -15.43 30.31
C PRO A 932 24.39 -15.35 29.18
N ALA A 933 23.98 -14.88 27.99
CA ALA A 933 24.86 -14.70 26.84
C ALA A 933 25.94 -13.63 27.10
N LYS A 934 27.19 -14.00 26.81
CA LYS A 934 28.39 -13.16 26.91
C LYS A 934 29.29 -13.42 25.71
N ILE A 935 29.94 -12.35 25.24
CA ILE A 935 31.04 -12.41 24.27
C ILE A 935 32.24 -11.78 24.97
N ASN A 936 33.35 -12.49 25.03
CA ASN A 936 34.61 -11.92 25.47
C ASN A 936 35.23 -11.11 24.32
N PRO A 937 35.48 -9.79 24.45
CA PRO A 937 36.11 -9.01 23.41
C PRO A 937 37.55 -9.48 23.08
N PHE A 938 38.22 -10.22 23.95
CA PHE A 938 39.56 -10.79 23.72
C PHE A 938 39.55 -12.16 23.03
N ASP A 939 38.38 -12.72 22.73
CA ASP A 939 38.24 -14.06 22.12
C ASP A 939 38.87 -14.14 20.72
N LEU A 940 39.57 -15.25 20.45
CA LEU A 940 40.36 -15.46 19.23
C LEU A 940 39.64 -16.36 18.23
N ALA A 941 40.05 -16.30 16.96
CA ALA A 941 39.42 -17.10 15.90
C ALA A 941 39.65 -18.60 16.07
N GLN A 942 40.80 -19.02 16.58
CA GLN A 942 41.19 -20.43 16.66
C GLN A 942 41.18 -21.12 15.28
N ILE A 943 41.48 -20.37 14.21
CA ILE A 943 41.60 -20.88 12.85
C ILE A 943 43.09 -21.04 12.54
N ARG A 944 43.52 -22.10 11.86
CA ARG A 944 44.92 -22.25 11.43
C ARG A 944 45.04 -21.87 9.95
N GLU A 945 45.49 -20.65 9.66
CA GLU A 945 45.87 -20.20 8.32
C GLU A 945 47.39 -19.93 8.32
N GLU A 946 48.13 -20.57 7.42
CA GLU A 946 49.58 -20.38 7.32
C GLU A 946 49.90 -18.93 6.89
N GLY A 947 50.59 -18.20 7.78
CA GLY A 947 51.00 -16.81 7.55
C GLY A 947 50.09 -15.72 8.13
N GLU A 948 48.88 -16.01 8.62
CA GLU A 948 48.05 -14.98 9.29
C GLU A 948 48.40 -14.83 10.79
N ASN A 949 48.87 -13.64 11.18
CA ASN A 949 49.06 -13.27 12.58
C ASN A 949 47.72 -12.92 13.28
N GLN A 950 47.03 -13.93 13.81
CA GLN A 950 45.71 -13.74 14.43
C GLN A 950 45.76 -12.90 15.71
N LEU A 951 46.76 -13.13 16.59
CA LEU A 951 46.92 -12.34 17.79
C LEU A 951 47.14 -10.85 17.46
N GLY A 952 47.96 -10.53 16.45
CA GLY A 952 48.15 -9.16 15.97
C GLY A 952 46.88 -8.54 15.39
N GLN A 953 46.12 -9.28 14.55
CA GLN A 953 44.82 -8.80 14.06
C GLN A 953 43.84 -8.53 15.21
N LYS A 954 43.85 -9.38 16.25
CA LYS A 954 42.98 -9.21 17.42
C LYS A 954 43.40 -8.02 18.27
N ILE A 955 44.69 -7.81 18.49
CA ILE A 955 45.23 -6.63 19.18
C ILE A 955 44.82 -5.34 18.44
N LEU A 956 44.87 -5.31 17.10
CA LEU A 956 44.36 -4.19 16.32
C LEU A 956 42.85 -3.97 16.46
N SER A 957 42.03 -5.03 16.46
CA SER A 957 40.58 -4.94 16.73
C SER A 957 40.30 -4.40 18.15
N LEU A 958 41.08 -4.87 19.13
CA LEU A 958 41.04 -4.40 20.52
C LEU A 958 41.47 -2.93 20.65
N HIS A 959 42.47 -2.46 19.91
CA HIS A 959 42.80 -1.02 19.86
C HIS A 959 41.62 -0.18 19.39
N SER A 960 40.97 -0.56 18.28
CA SER A 960 39.77 0.15 17.79
C SER A 960 38.63 0.13 18.81
N LEU A 961 38.37 -1.02 19.45
CA LEU A 961 37.38 -1.14 20.53
C LEU A 961 37.72 -0.27 21.75
N LEU A 962 38.99 -0.27 22.16
CA LEU A 962 39.44 0.41 23.37
C LEU A 962 39.56 1.92 23.18
N LYS A 963 39.86 2.41 21.96
CA LYS A 963 39.71 3.83 21.57
C LYS A 963 38.27 4.31 21.73
N VAL A 964 37.28 3.52 21.33
CA VAL A 964 35.85 3.86 21.53
C VAL A 964 35.47 3.88 23.01
N ILE A 965 36.06 3.00 23.82
CA ILE A 965 35.83 2.86 25.27
C ILE A 965 36.51 3.97 26.10
N MET A 966 37.72 4.38 25.72
CA MET A 966 38.57 5.33 26.46
C MET A 966 38.56 6.76 25.89
N GLY A 967 38.02 6.96 24.69
CA GLY A 967 38.04 8.23 23.99
C GLY A 967 39.41 8.54 23.37
N ALA A 968 39.74 9.82 23.24
CA ALA A 968 41.03 10.24 22.73
C ALA A 968 42.19 9.75 23.63
N ILE A 969 43.16 9.08 23.00
CA ILE A 969 44.42 8.62 23.59
C ILE A 969 45.60 9.28 22.88
N THR A 970 46.69 9.53 23.60
CA THR A 970 47.93 10.07 23.00
C THR A 970 48.76 8.95 22.34
N PRO A 971 49.71 9.26 21.43
CA PRO A 971 50.60 8.26 20.85
C PRO A 971 51.39 7.45 21.91
N THR A 972 51.78 8.09 23.01
CA THR A 972 52.42 7.43 24.16
C THR A 972 51.46 6.44 24.82
N GLN A 973 50.21 6.85 25.05
CA GLN A 973 49.17 5.97 25.60
C GLN A 973 48.81 4.80 24.67
N GLU A 974 48.80 5.03 23.36
CA GLU A 974 48.57 3.98 22.36
C GLU A 974 49.69 2.93 22.37
N ALA A 975 50.96 3.36 22.43
CA ALA A 975 52.11 2.45 22.57
C ALA A 975 52.12 1.69 23.91
N LEU A 976 51.66 2.31 25.00
CA LEU A 976 51.49 1.64 26.29
C LEU A 976 50.35 0.64 26.29
N LEU A 977 49.23 0.98 25.65
CA LEU A 977 48.08 0.09 25.49
C LEU A 977 48.45 -1.17 24.69
N ASP A 978 49.21 -1.01 23.61
CA ASP A 978 49.71 -2.13 22.81
C ASP A 978 50.57 -3.09 23.64
N ARG A 979 51.56 -2.54 24.36
CA ARG A 979 52.41 -3.31 25.28
C ARG A 979 51.59 -4.01 26.36
N ALA A 980 50.59 -3.33 26.94
CA ALA A 980 49.71 -3.90 27.96
C ALA A 980 48.86 -5.04 27.40
N LEU A 981 48.30 -4.92 26.20
CA LEU A 981 47.57 -5.99 25.51
C LEU A 981 48.47 -7.22 25.29
N VAL A 982 49.67 -7.04 24.74
CA VAL A 982 50.64 -8.13 24.52
C VAL A 982 51.02 -8.82 25.84
N MET A 983 51.28 -8.05 26.90
CA MET A 983 51.58 -8.60 28.24
C MET A 983 50.39 -9.36 28.83
N THR A 984 49.16 -8.86 28.61
CA THR A 984 47.93 -9.49 29.11
C THR A 984 47.70 -10.86 28.47
N TYR A 985 47.87 -11.00 27.15
CA TYR A 985 47.81 -12.31 26.47
C TYR A 985 48.95 -13.23 26.91
N ARG A 986 50.18 -12.71 27.02
CA ARG A 986 51.35 -13.48 27.49
C ARG A 986 51.15 -14.03 28.90
N ALA A 987 50.47 -13.30 29.79
CA ALA A 987 50.13 -13.76 31.14
C ALA A 987 49.17 -14.96 31.17
N LYS A 988 48.35 -15.15 30.12
CA LYS A 988 47.53 -16.38 29.90
C LYS A 988 48.30 -17.45 29.11
N GLY A 989 49.58 -17.24 28.85
CA GLY A 989 50.42 -18.13 28.05
C GLY A 989 50.10 -18.13 26.55
N ILE A 990 49.40 -17.11 26.04
CA ILE A 990 49.10 -16.89 24.62
C ILE A 990 50.18 -15.97 24.04
N THR A 991 50.73 -16.34 22.88
CA THR A 991 51.82 -15.60 22.23
C THR A 991 51.62 -15.56 20.71
N MET A 992 52.60 -15.00 19.99
CA MET A 992 52.60 -14.95 18.52
C MET A 992 52.66 -16.34 17.89
N ASP A 993 53.10 -17.36 18.62
CA ASP A 993 53.04 -18.77 18.22
C ASP A 993 51.56 -19.25 18.13
N PRO A 994 51.08 -19.66 16.94
CA PRO A 994 49.71 -20.14 16.75
C PRO A 994 49.31 -21.30 17.67
N ASP A 995 50.23 -22.21 18.02
CA ASP A 995 49.88 -23.37 18.85
C ASP A 995 49.51 -22.94 20.29
N THR A 996 49.96 -21.75 20.73
CA THR A 996 49.57 -21.15 22.01
C THR A 996 48.21 -20.44 22.02
N GLN A 997 47.62 -20.16 20.86
CA GLN A 997 46.40 -19.34 20.69
C GLN A 997 45.08 -20.13 20.88
N SER A 998 45.18 -21.40 21.24
CA SER A 998 44.07 -22.29 21.63
C SER A 998 43.67 -22.17 23.11
N LYS A 999 44.51 -21.53 23.94
CA LYS A 999 44.31 -21.36 25.39
C LYS A 999 43.20 -20.36 25.71
N GLU A 1000 42.75 -20.37 26.97
CA GLU A 1000 41.70 -19.46 27.45
C GLU A 1000 42.14 -17.98 27.32
N PRO A 1001 41.39 -17.13 26.59
CA PRO A 1001 41.74 -15.73 26.38
C PRO A 1001 41.57 -14.90 27.66
N PRO A 1002 42.30 -13.77 27.79
CA PRO A 1002 42.17 -12.87 28.94
C PRO A 1002 40.81 -12.16 28.99
N LEU A 1003 40.51 -11.54 30.12
CA LEU A 1003 39.34 -10.68 30.33
C LEU A 1003 39.76 -9.20 30.48
N MET A 1004 38.79 -8.27 30.41
CA MET A 1004 39.04 -6.84 30.68
C MET A 1004 39.69 -6.60 32.06
N GLU A 1005 39.41 -7.45 33.04
CA GLU A 1005 40.05 -7.39 34.37
C GLU A 1005 41.56 -7.69 34.32
N ASP A 1006 42.01 -8.61 33.46
CA ASP A 1006 43.43 -8.95 33.32
C ASP A 1006 44.19 -7.78 32.67
N LEU A 1007 43.59 -7.09 31.69
CA LEU A 1007 44.16 -5.88 31.10
C LEU A 1007 44.25 -4.73 32.12
N TYR A 1008 43.19 -4.52 32.90
CA TYR A 1008 43.18 -3.51 33.97
C TYR A 1008 44.26 -3.78 35.04
N LYS A 1009 44.43 -5.04 35.48
CA LYS A 1009 45.53 -5.45 36.38
C LYS A 1009 46.91 -5.18 35.76
N THR A 1010 47.07 -5.49 34.47
CA THR A 1010 48.33 -5.28 33.74
C THR A 1010 48.68 -3.80 33.63
N LEU A 1011 47.70 -2.93 33.35
CA LEU A 1011 47.90 -1.48 33.29
C LEU A 1011 48.24 -0.86 34.66
N ILE A 1012 47.66 -1.37 35.75
CA ILE A 1012 48.04 -0.93 37.12
C ILE A 1012 49.47 -1.37 37.44
N GLY A 1013 49.81 -2.63 37.17
CA GLY A 1013 51.15 -3.18 37.44
C GLY A 1013 52.28 -2.61 36.57
N MET A 1014 51.98 -1.71 35.63
CA MET A 1014 52.97 -0.93 34.88
C MET A 1014 53.51 0.28 35.67
N GLU A 1015 52.79 0.73 36.71
CA GLU A 1015 53.18 1.84 37.62
C GLU A 1015 53.53 3.19 36.95
N MET A 1016 53.21 3.37 35.67
CA MET A 1016 53.41 4.62 34.92
C MET A 1016 52.15 5.52 34.98
N PRO A 1017 52.29 6.86 35.10
CA PRO A 1017 51.15 7.78 35.16
C PRO A 1017 50.15 7.63 34.00
N GLU A 1018 50.65 7.46 32.77
CA GLU A 1018 49.84 7.29 31.57
C GLU A 1018 49.11 5.95 31.53
N ALA A 1019 49.70 4.89 32.08
CA ALA A 1019 49.08 3.57 32.19
C ALA A 1019 47.98 3.56 33.27
N LEU A 1020 48.18 4.31 34.36
CA LEU A 1020 47.17 4.52 35.40
C LEU A 1020 45.96 5.33 34.90
N ASP A 1021 46.15 6.33 34.03
CA ASP A 1021 45.03 7.02 33.35
C ASP A 1021 44.22 6.05 32.46
N LEU A 1022 44.89 5.19 31.68
CA LEU A 1022 44.21 4.16 30.88
C LEU A 1022 43.46 3.15 31.76
N ALA A 1023 44.06 2.72 32.88
CA ALA A 1023 43.41 1.84 33.85
C ALA A 1023 42.12 2.47 34.43
N ALA A 1024 42.19 3.74 34.84
CA ALA A 1024 41.02 4.48 35.36
C ALA A 1024 39.89 4.62 34.33
N ARG A 1025 40.23 4.80 33.04
CA ARG A 1025 39.23 4.85 31.95
C ARG A 1025 38.55 3.51 31.68
N ILE A 1026 39.25 2.39 31.89
CA ILE A 1026 38.72 1.03 31.77
C ILE A 1026 37.95 0.60 33.02
N GLU A 1027 38.30 1.08 34.21
CA GLU A 1027 37.76 0.65 35.51
C GLU A 1027 36.22 0.56 35.56
N LYS A 1028 35.53 1.50 34.89
CA LYS A 1028 34.06 1.53 34.75
C LYS A 1028 33.44 0.27 34.15
N PHE A 1029 34.21 -0.52 33.39
CA PHE A 1029 33.82 -1.81 32.78
C PHE A 1029 34.26 -3.03 33.60
N VAL A 1030 35.12 -2.86 34.61
CA VAL A 1030 35.72 -3.96 35.40
C VAL A 1030 35.21 -3.97 36.85
N ARG A 1031 35.05 -2.79 37.45
CA ARG A 1031 34.57 -2.59 38.83
C ARG A 1031 33.38 -1.65 38.94
N GLY A 1032 33.10 -0.86 37.90
CA GLY A 1032 32.04 0.16 37.89
C GLY A 1032 30.72 -0.26 37.25
N SER A 1033 29.97 0.73 36.78
CA SER A 1033 28.57 0.60 36.33
C SER A 1033 28.33 -0.27 35.08
N PHE A 1034 29.38 -0.72 34.39
CA PHE A 1034 29.28 -1.49 33.13
C PHE A 1034 29.74 -2.95 33.24
N VAL A 1035 29.98 -3.43 34.46
CA VAL A 1035 30.22 -4.85 34.79
C VAL A 1035 29.00 -5.71 34.42
N GLY A 1036 29.21 -6.97 34.02
CA GLY A 1036 28.18 -7.90 33.61
C GLY A 1036 27.88 -7.96 32.11
N ILE A 1037 28.58 -7.23 31.23
CA ILE A 1037 28.33 -7.26 29.77
C ILE A 1037 29.47 -7.93 28.99
N PHE A 1038 30.72 -7.55 29.26
CA PHE A 1038 31.92 -7.97 28.50
C PHE A 1038 33.04 -8.55 29.40
N ASP A 1039 32.66 -8.96 30.61
CA ASP A 1039 33.52 -9.31 31.74
C ASP A 1039 33.65 -10.83 31.97
N LYS A 1040 33.14 -11.64 31.04
CA LYS A 1040 33.10 -13.11 31.12
C LYS A 1040 33.53 -13.74 29.80
N GLN A 1041 33.97 -14.98 29.86
CA GLN A 1041 34.30 -15.76 28.67
C GLN A 1041 33.11 -15.92 27.72
N THR A 1042 33.39 -15.99 26.41
CA THR A 1042 32.37 -16.25 25.39
C THR A 1042 31.68 -17.58 25.66
N ASN A 1043 30.35 -17.56 25.77
CA ASN A 1043 29.55 -18.76 26.09
C ASN A 1043 28.40 -19.02 25.11
N ILE A 1044 28.44 -18.37 23.95
CA ILE A 1044 27.51 -18.54 22.83
C ILE A 1044 28.24 -19.13 21.62
N ASN A 1045 27.49 -19.75 20.71
CA ASN A 1045 27.98 -20.19 19.40
C ASN A 1045 26.93 -19.89 18.34
N ILE A 1046 27.33 -19.63 17.09
CA ILE A 1046 26.38 -19.43 15.99
C ILE A 1046 26.19 -20.77 15.29
N THR A 1047 25.20 -21.55 15.73
CA THR A 1047 24.87 -22.86 15.14
C THR A 1047 23.52 -22.86 14.42
N ASN A 1048 22.66 -21.89 14.68
CA ASN A 1048 21.33 -21.81 14.07
C ASN A 1048 21.38 -21.05 12.72
N PRO A 1049 20.81 -21.61 11.63
CA PRO A 1049 20.67 -20.92 10.34
C PRO A 1049 19.94 -19.58 10.38
N PHE A 1050 19.19 -19.27 11.45
CA PHE A 1050 18.61 -17.94 11.66
C PHE A 1050 18.96 -17.46 13.08
N THR A 1051 19.86 -16.47 13.21
CA THR A 1051 20.34 -15.99 14.53
C THR A 1051 20.13 -14.48 14.67
N VAL A 1052 19.47 -14.03 15.73
CA VAL A 1052 19.19 -12.61 16.01
C VAL A 1052 19.88 -12.18 17.30
N PHE A 1053 20.81 -11.24 17.20
CA PHE A 1053 21.49 -10.58 18.31
C PHE A 1053 20.80 -9.25 18.63
N SER A 1054 20.14 -9.14 19.77
CA SER A 1054 19.48 -7.89 20.16
C SER A 1054 20.26 -7.08 21.19
N VAL A 1055 20.49 -5.80 20.88
CA VAL A 1055 21.20 -4.83 21.75
C VAL A 1055 20.27 -3.79 22.39
N LYS A 1056 18.95 -3.97 22.25
CA LYS A 1056 17.91 -3.05 22.73
C LYS A 1056 18.00 -2.73 24.22
N ASP A 1057 18.33 -3.71 25.04
CA ASP A 1057 18.40 -3.57 26.50
C ASP A 1057 19.66 -2.84 26.98
N LEU A 1058 20.57 -2.48 26.06
CA LEU A 1058 21.77 -1.69 26.32
C LEU A 1058 21.51 -0.18 26.12
N GLN A 1059 22.24 0.64 26.90
CA GLN A 1059 22.23 2.10 26.77
C GLN A 1059 22.87 2.55 25.45
N ASP A 1060 22.43 3.68 24.90
CA ASP A 1060 22.87 4.18 23.58
C ASP A 1060 24.40 4.35 23.44
N THR A 1061 25.10 4.62 24.54
CA THR A 1061 26.57 4.73 24.59
C THR A 1061 27.27 3.38 24.50
N LEU A 1062 26.60 2.30 24.93
CA LEU A 1062 27.08 0.93 24.86
C LEU A 1062 26.65 0.22 23.57
N ARG A 1063 25.60 0.68 22.87
CA ARG A 1063 25.14 0.03 21.62
C ARG A 1063 26.22 -0.02 20.55
N PRO A 1064 26.97 1.05 20.20
CA PRO A 1064 28.06 0.96 19.23
C PRO A 1064 29.17 -0.01 19.66
N ILE A 1065 29.48 -0.06 20.95
CA ILE A 1065 30.49 -0.97 21.54
C ILE A 1065 30.00 -2.43 21.42
N ALA A 1066 28.74 -2.70 21.77
CA ALA A 1066 28.15 -4.03 21.67
C ALA A 1066 27.99 -4.47 20.21
N MET A 1067 27.51 -3.60 19.31
CA MET A 1067 27.42 -3.87 17.89
C MET A 1067 28.80 -4.17 17.28
N PHE A 1068 29.85 -3.45 17.69
CA PHE A 1068 31.23 -3.77 17.31
C PHE A 1068 31.66 -5.16 17.80
N ILE A 1069 31.46 -5.47 19.09
CA ILE A 1069 31.85 -6.77 19.67
C ILE A 1069 31.07 -7.93 19.05
N ILE A 1070 29.78 -7.74 18.80
CA ILE A 1070 28.92 -8.71 18.10
C ILE A 1070 29.39 -8.88 16.65
N LEU A 1071 29.70 -7.80 15.94
CA LEU A 1071 30.22 -7.85 14.57
C LEU A 1071 31.59 -8.53 14.49
N ASP A 1072 32.51 -8.23 15.42
CA ASP A 1072 33.84 -8.87 15.53
C ASP A 1072 33.71 -10.36 15.83
N TYR A 1073 32.83 -10.74 16.76
CA TYR A 1073 32.52 -12.12 17.06
C TYR A 1073 31.89 -12.87 15.86
N ILE A 1074 30.89 -12.28 15.18
CA ILE A 1074 30.29 -12.87 13.97
C ILE A 1074 31.37 -13.02 12.89
N TRP A 1075 32.18 -11.98 12.64
CA TRP A 1075 33.26 -12.00 11.66
C TRP A 1075 34.27 -13.11 11.93
N THR A 1076 34.70 -13.24 13.19
CA THR A 1076 35.59 -14.29 13.69
C THR A 1076 35.00 -15.69 13.56
N ARG A 1077 33.67 -15.86 13.63
CA ARG A 1077 32.98 -17.14 13.40
C ARG A 1077 32.77 -17.43 11.91
N VAL A 1078 32.41 -16.43 11.11
CA VAL A 1078 32.17 -16.56 9.66
C VAL A 1078 33.43 -17.01 8.91
N LYS A 1079 34.63 -16.63 9.36
CA LYS A 1079 35.89 -17.15 8.81
C LYS A 1079 36.05 -18.68 8.94
N LYS A 1080 35.33 -19.37 9.86
CA LYS A 1080 35.55 -20.81 10.16
C LYS A 1080 35.01 -21.75 9.09
N ASP A 1081 33.91 -21.40 8.44
CA ASP A 1081 33.21 -22.24 7.47
C ASP A 1081 32.63 -21.42 6.31
N LEU A 1082 32.99 -21.81 5.08
CA LEU A 1082 32.50 -21.18 3.85
C LEU A 1082 31.05 -21.60 3.57
N LYS A 1083 30.10 -20.71 3.88
CA LYS A 1083 28.66 -20.88 3.62
C LYS A 1083 28.04 -19.57 3.15
N LYS A 1084 26.96 -19.66 2.36
CA LYS A 1084 26.11 -18.51 2.02
C LYS A 1084 25.47 -17.95 3.29
N ARG A 1085 25.83 -16.71 3.65
CA ARG A 1085 25.37 -16.01 4.84
C ARG A 1085 24.93 -14.59 4.52
N ILE A 1086 23.82 -14.14 5.10
CA ILE A 1086 23.44 -12.71 5.13
C ILE A 1086 23.59 -12.22 6.56
N LEU A 1087 24.33 -11.12 6.75
CA LEU A 1087 24.37 -10.39 8.01
C LEU A 1087 23.62 -9.07 7.85
N ILE A 1088 22.50 -8.93 8.55
CA ILE A 1088 21.68 -7.72 8.58
C ILE A 1088 22.11 -6.85 9.76
N ALA A 1089 22.61 -5.66 9.49
CA ALA A 1089 22.93 -4.64 10.48
C ALA A 1089 21.89 -3.52 10.41
N GLU A 1090 20.92 -3.55 11.32
CA GLU A 1090 19.88 -2.52 11.43
C GLU A 1090 20.39 -1.31 12.22
N GLU A 1091 19.94 -0.10 11.84
CA GLU A 1091 20.45 1.18 12.33
C GLU A 1091 21.99 1.30 12.28
N ALA A 1092 22.58 0.91 11.16
CA ALA A 1092 24.04 0.86 10.97
C ALA A 1092 24.75 2.21 11.18
N TRP A 1093 24.05 3.34 11.07
CA TRP A 1093 24.57 4.67 11.42
C TRP A 1093 25.03 4.78 12.89
N GLN A 1094 24.54 3.92 13.80
CA GLN A 1094 25.04 3.89 15.18
C GLN A 1094 26.53 3.55 15.24
N MET A 1095 27.03 2.71 14.31
CA MET A 1095 28.46 2.42 14.15
C MET A 1095 29.21 3.49 13.35
N MET A 1096 28.53 4.40 12.65
CA MET A 1096 29.15 5.52 11.95
C MET A 1096 29.51 6.69 12.89
N LYS A 1097 29.04 6.65 14.16
CA LYS A 1097 29.31 7.69 15.18
C LYS A 1097 30.79 7.82 15.57
N TYR A 1098 31.57 6.75 15.45
CA TYR A 1098 33.00 6.73 15.78
C TYR A 1098 33.80 6.24 14.56
N PRO A 1099 34.92 6.92 14.19
CA PRO A 1099 35.73 6.53 13.03
C PRO A 1099 36.21 5.07 13.11
N ASP A 1100 36.67 4.61 14.27
CA ASP A 1100 37.14 3.22 14.46
C ASP A 1100 36.03 2.17 14.22
N THR A 1101 34.80 2.41 14.69
CA THR A 1101 33.69 1.47 14.46
C THR A 1101 33.20 1.51 13.01
N ALA A 1102 33.22 2.68 12.37
CA ALA A 1102 32.91 2.84 10.95
C ALA A 1102 33.94 2.13 10.06
N GLN A 1103 35.23 2.33 10.37
CA GLN A 1103 36.35 1.70 9.67
C GLN A 1103 36.31 0.17 9.80
N PHE A 1104 35.94 -0.34 10.97
CA PHE A 1104 35.76 -1.78 11.16
C PHE A 1104 34.59 -2.34 10.34
N LEU A 1105 33.42 -1.68 10.36
CA LEU A 1105 32.26 -2.03 9.54
C LEU A 1105 32.63 -2.07 8.04
N TRP A 1106 33.31 -1.04 7.54
CA TRP A 1106 33.81 -0.99 6.16
C TRP A 1106 34.83 -2.10 5.86
N SER A 1107 35.70 -2.43 6.82
CA SER A 1107 36.66 -3.54 6.68
C SER A 1107 35.96 -4.90 6.55
N VAL A 1108 34.78 -5.07 7.16
CA VAL A 1108 33.94 -6.27 6.99
C VAL A 1108 33.31 -6.23 5.60
N VAL A 1109 32.65 -5.15 5.19
CA VAL A 1109 32.06 -4.96 3.83
C VAL A 1109 33.05 -5.36 2.74
N LYS A 1110 34.28 -4.84 2.78
CA LYS A 1110 35.34 -5.10 1.77
C LYS A 1110 35.82 -6.55 1.75
N ARG A 1111 35.70 -7.29 2.85
CA ARG A 1111 36.22 -8.66 3.01
C ARG A 1111 35.11 -9.73 2.94
N ALA A 1112 33.85 -9.38 3.20
CA ALA A 1112 32.71 -10.29 3.33
C ALA A 1112 32.56 -11.27 2.16
N ARG A 1113 32.74 -10.78 0.92
CA ARG A 1113 32.70 -11.59 -0.30
C ARG A 1113 33.66 -12.79 -0.32
N LYS A 1114 34.79 -12.74 0.41
CA LYS A 1114 35.75 -13.86 0.48
C LYS A 1114 35.20 -15.07 1.25
N TYR A 1115 34.18 -14.87 2.08
CA TYR A 1115 33.65 -15.87 3.01
C TYR A 1115 32.16 -16.19 2.75
N TYR A 1116 31.67 -15.91 1.54
CA TYR A 1116 30.25 -16.00 1.18
C TYR A 1116 29.30 -15.25 2.12
N LEU A 1117 29.78 -14.15 2.73
CA LEU A 1117 28.98 -13.25 3.55
C LEU A 1117 28.49 -12.06 2.72
N GLY A 1118 27.19 -11.80 2.74
CA GLY A 1118 26.57 -10.57 2.27
C GLY A 1118 26.15 -9.70 3.44
N LEU A 1119 26.77 -8.53 3.62
CA LEU A 1119 26.34 -7.58 4.64
C LEU A 1119 25.18 -6.72 4.10
N THR A 1120 24.01 -6.76 4.74
CA THR A 1120 22.92 -5.80 4.51
C THR A 1120 22.98 -4.72 5.59
N THR A 1121 23.34 -3.49 5.22
CA THR A 1121 23.30 -2.33 6.12
C THR A 1121 22.01 -1.54 5.91
N ILE A 1122 21.28 -1.26 6.99
CA ILE A 1122 20.03 -0.50 6.94
C ILE A 1122 20.24 0.80 7.70
N THR A 1123 19.89 1.92 7.08
CA THR A 1123 19.91 3.21 7.76
C THR A 1123 18.70 4.07 7.41
N GLN A 1124 18.19 4.71 8.46
CA GLN A 1124 17.11 5.68 8.42
C GLN A 1124 17.63 7.12 8.31
N ASP A 1125 18.86 7.37 8.76
CA ASP A 1125 19.50 8.68 8.79
C ASP A 1125 20.64 8.74 7.77
N VAL A 1126 20.24 9.09 6.55
CA VAL A 1126 21.09 9.09 5.36
C VAL A 1126 22.21 10.13 5.44
N GLU A 1127 21.96 11.26 6.10
CA GLU A 1127 22.94 12.35 6.26
C GLU A 1127 24.10 11.96 7.17
N ASP A 1128 23.83 11.34 8.32
CA ASP A 1128 24.84 10.83 9.26
C ASP A 1128 25.65 9.69 8.63
N PHE A 1129 24.99 8.79 7.89
CA PHE A 1129 25.66 7.67 7.23
C PHE A 1129 26.56 8.14 6.06
N LEU A 1130 26.06 9.01 5.17
CA LEU A 1130 26.80 9.56 4.03
C LEU A 1130 27.62 10.82 4.39
N GLY A 1131 27.71 11.18 5.66
CA GLY A 1131 28.46 12.34 6.16
C GLY A 1131 29.97 12.15 6.11
N GLN A 1132 30.43 10.90 6.11
CA GLN A 1132 31.84 10.51 6.08
C GLN A 1132 32.16 9.72 4.80
N ASP A 1133 33.39 9.82 4.31
CA ASP A 1133 33.81 9.11 3.09
C ASP A 1133 33.79 7.58 3.27
N ILE A 1134 33.94 7.07 4.49
CA ILE A 1134 33.76 5.64 4.83
C ILE A 1134 32.33 5.19 4.48
N GLY A 1135 31.31 6.02 4.73
CA GLY A 1135 29.92 5.69 4.41
C GLY A 1135 29.67 5.61 2.91
N LYS A 1136 30.23 6.55 2.13
CA LYS A 1136 30.24 6.48 0.67
C LYS A 1136 30.94 5.21 0.19
N ALA A 1137 32.07 4.84 0.81
CA ALA A 1137 32.82 3.64 0.48
C ALA A 1137 32.06 2.33 0.82
N ILE A 1138 31.18 2.32 1.82
CA ILE A 1138 30.27 1.19 2.09
C ILE A 1138 29.22 1.06 0.97
N VAL A 1139 28.65 2.18 0.51
CA VAL A 1139 27.69 2.19 -0.61
C VAL A 1139 28.33 1.66 -1.90
N THR A 1140 29.51 2.16 -2.28
CA THR A 1140 30.19 1.70 -3.50
C THR A 1140 30.68 0.26 -3.43
N ASN A 1141 30.87 -0.30 -2.23
CA ASN A 1141 31.18 -1.72 -2.01
C ASN A 1141 29.93 -2.57 -1.71
N SER A 1142 28.73 -2.05 -2.03
CA SER A 1142 27.45 -2.76 -2.01
C SER A 1142 26.92 -2.91 -3.43
N ALA A 1143 26.98 -4.14 -3.97
CA ALA A 1143 26.44 -4.44 -5.30
C ALA A 1143 24.91 -4.33 -5.34
N LEU A 1144 24.24 -4.48 -4.19
CA LEU A 1144 22.81 -4.22 -4.05
C LEU A 1144 22.57 -2.91 -3.32
N GLN A 1145 21.59 -2.15 -3.82
CA GLN A 1145 21.22 -0.89 -3.20
C GLN A 1145 19.70 -0.75 -3.32
N LEU A 1146 19.02 -0.46 -2.21
CA LEU A 1146 17.59 -0.16 -2.23
C LEU A 1146 17.38 1.24 -1.68
N LEU A 1147 17.00 2.14 -2.58
CA LEU A 1147 16.56 3.47 -2.25
C LEU A 1147 15.03 3.44 -2.14
N LEU A 1148 14.51 3.31 -0.91
CA LEU A 1148 13.11 3.60 -0.65
C LEU A 1148 12.91 5.13 -0.64
N LYS A 1149 11.66 5.60 -0.46
CA LYS A 1149 11.36 7.03 -0.46
C LYS A 1149 12.32 7.87 0.39
N GLN A 1150 12.82 8.94 -0.23
CA GLN A 1150 13.74 9.90 0.37
C GLN A 1150 13.08 11.23 0.75
N SER A 1151 13.77 12.01 1.59
CA SER A 1151 13.36 13.36 1.94
C SER A 1151 13.89 14.37 0.92
N PRO A 1152 13.23 15.53 0.72
CA PRO A 1152 13.78 16.59 -0.12
C PRO A 1152 15.12 17.16 0.35
N ALA A 1153 15.53 16.94 1.62
CA ALA A 1153 16.83 17.36 2.12
C ALA A 1153 17.95 16.37 1.73
N ALA A 1154 17.65 15.07 1.75
CA ALA A 1154 18.62 14.03 1.39
C ALA A 1154 18.71 13.77 -0.12
N ILE A 1155 17.67 14.10 -0.91
CA ILE A 1155 17.55 13.68 -2.32
C ILE A 1155 18.69 14.17 -3.21
N ASP A 1156 19.24 15.37 -2.97
CA ASP A 1156 20.32 15.90 -3.82
C ASP A 1156 21.64 15.20 -3.53
N LYS A 1157 21.96 14.98 -2.25
CA LYS A 1157 23.16 14.24 -1.81
C LYS A 1157 23.11 12.76 -2.21
N ILE A 1158 21.93 12.13 -2.12
CA ILE A 1158 21.70 10.79 -2.65
C ILE A 1158 21.81 10.81 -4.18
N GLY A 1159 21.22 11.80 -4.83
CA GLY A 1159 21.29 11.97 -6.27
C GLY A 1159 22.71 12.08 -6.82
N GLU A 1160 23.60 12.75 -6.09
CA GLU A 1160 25.02 12.84 -6.40
C GLU A 1160 25.75 11.49 -6.19
N ILE A 1161 25.55 10.85 -5.04
CA ILE A 1161 26.28 9.62 -4.66
C ILE A 1161 25.83 8.38 -5.46
N PHE A 1162 24.55 8.34 -5.86
CA PHE A 1162 23.95 7.24 -6.62
C PHE A 1162 23.78 7.58 -8.12
N TYR A 1163 24.29 8.72 -8.58
CA TYR A 1163 24.21 9.18 -9.97
C TYR A 1163 22.78 9.23 -10.55
N LEU A 1164 21.78 9.55 -9.71
CA LEU A 1164 20.36 9.51 -10.08
C LEU A 1164 20.00 10.60 -11.10
N SER A 1165 19.28 10.20 -12.14
CA SER A 1165 18.61 11.12 -13.05
C SER A 1165 17.54 11.96 -12.35
N GLN A 1166 17.13 13.09 -12.95
CA GLN A 1166 16.07 13.93 -12.38
C GLN A 1166 14.72 13.18 -12.27
N GLY A 1167 14.44 12.27 -13.21
CA GLY A 1167 13.24 11.41 -13.16
C GLY A 1167 13.25 10.47 -11.96
N GLU A 1168 14.39 9.84 -11.68
CA GLU A 1168 14.57 8.96 -10.51
C GLU A 1168 14.51 9.72 -9.18
N LYS A 1169 15.12 10.92 -9.11
CA LYS A 1169 14.98 11.78 -7.93
C LYS A 1169 13.51 12.09 -7.66
N GLN A 1170 12.76 12.44 -8.70
CA GLN A 1170 11.33 12.71 -8.60
C GLN A 1170 10.52 11.47 -8.23
N LEU A 1171 10.90 10.28 -8.75
CA LEU A 1171 10.32 8.99 -8.39
C LEU A 1171 10.53 8.68 -6.91
N LEU A 1172 11.75 8.82 -6.37
CA LEU A 1172 12.02 8.60 -4.94
C LEU A 1172 11.31 9.60 -4.02
N LEU A 1173 11.06 10.83 -4.47
CA LEU A 1173 10.27 11.83 -3.71
C LEU A 1173 8.76 11.53 -3.69
N ALA A 1174 8.27 10.82 -4.72
CA ALA A 1174 6.87 10.44 -4.92
C ALA A 1174 6.51 9.04 -4.38
N ALA A 1175 7.42 8.07 -4.50
CA ALA A 1175 7.25 6.64 -4.23
C ALA A 1175 6.47 6.35 -2.93
N ASN A 1176 5.58 5.35 -2.94
CA ASN A 1176 4.80 4.95 -1.76
C ASN A 1176 5.64 4.15 -0.74
N VAL A 1177 5.00 3.69 0.34
CA VAL A 1177 5.67 2.85 1.35
C VAL A 1177 5.84 1.43 0.79
N GLY A 1178 7.09 0.97 0.70
CA GLY A 1178 7.43 -0.27 0.00
C GLY A 1178 7.64 -0.08 -1.51
N GLU A 1179 7.73 1.17 -1.98
CA GLU A 1179 8.18 1.51 -3.32
C GLU A 1179 9.50 2.30 -3.26
N GLY A 1180 10.29 2.22 -4.32
CA GLY A 1180 11.61 2.83 -4.40
C GLY A 1180 12.32 2.51 -5.72
N ILE A 1181 13.64 2.60 -5.73
CA ILE A 1181 14.52 2.12 -6.81
C ILE A 1181 15.42 1.04 -6.24
N PHE A 1182 15.51 -0.07 -6.95
CA PHE A 1182 16.36 -1.21 -6.62
C PHE A 1182 17.51 -1.30 -7.62
N PHE A 1183 18.73 -1.39 -7.11
CA PHE A 1183 19.97 -1.49 -7.87
C PHE A 1183 20.57 -2.89 -7.70
N ALA A 1184 21.03 -3.50 -8.78
CA ALA A 1184 21.85 -4.69 -8.78
C ALA A 1184 23.03 -4.53 -9.76
N GLY A 1185 24.23 -4.33 -9.19
CA GLY A 1185 25.42 -3.95 -9.95
C GLY A 1185 25.20 -2.59 -10.65
N PRO A 1186 25.45 -2.48 -11.96
CA PRO A 1186 25.22 -1.25 -12.71
C PRO A 1186 23.74 -1.02 -13.08
N HIS A 1187 22.89 -2.03 -12.96
CA HIS A 1187 21.49 -1.98 -13.38
C HIS A 1187 20.58 -1.52 -12.24
N HIS A 1188 19.50 -0.80 -12.57
CA HIS A 1188 18.52 -0.35 -11.58
C HIS A 1188 17.12 -0.25 -12.18
N ALA A 1189 16.11 -0.55 -11.38
CA ALA A 1189 14.70 -0.46 -11.76
C ALA A 1189 13.82 0.04 -10.59
N PRO A 1190 12.73 0.76 -10.87
CA PRO A 1190 11.71 1.08 -9.88
C PRO A 1190 11.06 -0.19 -9.32
N ILE A 1191 11.05 -0.34 -7.99
CA ILE A 1191 10.56 -1.53 -7.30
C ILE A 1191 9.30 -1.25 -6.48
N ARG A 1192 8.39 -2.22 -6.42
CA ARG A 1192 7.28 -2.34 -5.47
C ARG A 1192 7.38 -3.67 -4.74
N VAL A 1193 7.49 -3.61 -3.42
CA VAL A 1193 7.61 -4.77 -2.53
C VAL A 1193 6.27 -5.51 -2.42
N VAL A 1194 6.29 -6.83 -2.64
CA VAL A 1194 5.12 -7.71 -2.58
C VAL A 1194 5.39 -9.00 -1.82
N ALA A 1195 4.33 -9.56 -1.23
CA ALA A 1195 4.34 -10.78 -0.42
C ALA A 1195 3.10 -11.63 -0.67
N SER A 1196 3.25 -12.95 -0.56
CA SER A 1196 2.14 -13.89 -0.39
C SER A 1196 1.47 -13.73 0.98
N GLU A 1197 0.30 -14.35 1.17
CA GLU A 1197 -0.33 -14.40 2.49
C GLU A 1197 0.53 -15.19 3.48
N GLU A 1198 1.17 -16.27 3.04
CA GLU A 1198 2.04 -17.17 3.81
C GLU A 1198 3.29 -16.46 4.33
N GLU A 1199 3.96 -15.67 3.48
CA GLU A 1199 5.09 -14.84 3.90
C GLU A 1199 4.62 -13.76 4.86
N ASN A 1200 3.52 -13.05 4.56
CA ASN A 1200 2.94 -12.08 5.48
C ASN A 1200 2.69 -12.71 6.86
N LYS A 1201 2.14 -13.93 6.92
CA LYS A 1201 1.86 -14.64 8.19
C LYS A 1201 3.11 -14.84 9.07
N LEU A 1202 4.30 -15.01 8.48
CA LEU A 1202 5.55 -15.27 9.22
C LEU A 1202 6.32 -13.99 9.57
N ILE A 1203 6.30 -12.98 8.71
CA ILE A 1203 7.04 -11.71 8.88
C ILE A 1203 6.26 -10.66 9.67
N THR A 1204 4.95 -10.85 9.82
CA THR A 1204 4.04 -9.86 10.40
C THR A 1204 4.31 -9.72 11.90
N THR A 1205 4.93 -8.60 12.28
CA THR A 1205 5.02 -8.21 13.70
C THR A 1205 3.70 -7.65 14.24
N LYS A 1206 2.58 -7.97 13.58
CA LYS A 1206 1.21 -7.59 13.93
C LYS A 1206 0.60 -8.72 14.79
N PRO A 1207 0.50 -8.57 16.13
CA PRO A 1207 0.05 -9.64 17.02
C PRO A 1207 -1.31 -10.29 16.69
N GLN A 1208 -2.20 -9.69 15.90
CA GLN A 1208 -3.50 -10.24 15.50
C GLN A 1208 -3.38 -11.44 14.56
N GLU A 1209 -2.35 -11.42 13.73
CA GLU A 1209 -2.05 -12.53 12.84
C GLU A 1209 -1.32 -13.62 13.65
N MET A 1210 -0.37 -13.24 14.53
CA MET A 1210 0.28 -14.15 15.48
C MET A 1210 -0.70 -14.91 16.39
N VAL A 1211 -1.69 -14.22 16.97
CA VAL A 1211 -2.72 -14.81 17.86
C VAL A 1211 -3.63 -15.78 17.12
N LYS A 1212 -3.87 -15.59 15.81
CA LYS A 1212 -4.60 -16.55 14.97
C LYS A 1212 -3.81 -17.81 14.64
N MET A 1213 -2.47 -17.77 14.72
CA MET A 1213 -1.62 -18.92 14.42
C MET A 1213 -1.34 -19.81 15.63
N ASN A 1214 -1.31 -19.26 16.84
CA ASN A 1214 -0.91 -20.02 18.02
C ASN A 1214 -1.82 -19.76 19.25
N PRO A 1215 -3.09 -20.21 19.21
CA PRO A 1215 -4.07 -19.93 20.25
C PRO A 1215 -3.72 -20.49 21.65
N ASN A 1216 -2.84 -21.51 21.72
CA ASN A 1216 -2.48 -22.16 22.98
C ASN A 1216 -1.28 -21.51 23.70
N ALA A 1217 -0.49 -20.68 23.03
CA ALA A 1217 0.70 -20.04 23.61
C ALA A 1217 0.38 -19.07 24.78
N TYR A 1218 -0.87 -18.63 24.88
CA TYR A 1218 -1.36 -17.73 25.93
C TYR A 1218 -1.92 -18.42 27.19
N GLN A 1219 -1.95 -19.76 27.25
CA GLN A 1219 -2.41 -20.50 28.44
C GLN A 1219 -1.28 -20.87 29.41
N ALA A 1220 -0.02 -20.60 29.05
CA ALA A 1220 1.16 -20.93 29.86
C ALA A 1220 2.11 -19.73 30.03
N LYS A 1221 1.62 -18.64 30.65
CA LYS A 1221 2.45 -17.56 31.23
C LYS A 1221 1.67 -16.69 32.22
#